data_AF-U5WMY7-F1
#
_entry.id   AF-U5WMY7-F1
#
_cell.length_a   1.000
_cell.length_b   1.000
_cell.length_c   1.000
_cell.angle_alpha   90.00
_cell.angle_beta   90.00
_cell.angle_gamma   90.00
#
_symmetry.space_group_name_H-M   'P 1'
#
loop_
_entity.id
_entity.type
_entity.pdbx_description
1 polymer ?
#
loop_
_entity_poly.entity_id
_entity_poly.type
_entity_poly.pdbx_seq_one_letter_code
_entity_poly.pdbx_strand_id
1 'polypeptide(L)'
;MTFVIAAPEIISSAVSDLADVDSALSAANTAAAVPTTTVLAAGADEVSAAIASLFAGYARDYQSLSAQAATFYQKFVQALSGAGNSYAVAEAVNASIVQTIEQDLLGLINAPALALLHRPLIGDGTDGAAGSGQNGGPGGLLFGNGGNGGSGAPGLPGGRGGDAGLVGNGGQGGAGGNAMLDASGVPAGNGGAGGAGGHGGLWYGNGGNGGNGGNGINGGAGGAGGQGAPLWGHPGANGVDGTSTGGGTTGTGTDGGTTGGGTGTGGGTTGTGTGTGGGTTGTGTDGGTTGGGTGTGGGTTGTGTDGDTTGGGTGTGTDGGTSTGIAATYSMGSQWDNGFTGSYTITNSGATSQTNWQLQFDLPANESVTGVWNGQVAQSGTQYVITPASWNQTIAPGSSVTVGFEATRTGAYSPPTNLLINGQPVAGGTGTGTGTGGTGTGGTGTGGTGTGGTGIGGTGTGGTGTGGTGTGGTGTGGTGTGGSTSGQYSPYVDITLYPGPNGYDFSSAAQAGVKNATLAFITADPNGQAAWGGYSAFDVTGGSQSSFINNQIANMHSAGINGTISFGGAAGTDLSAVSGQTPTALEQQFLSVVNTYKIYHLDFDVEGALQGNTQALTTQAKAIALLQQQEAANGTPVTVSYTLPVLPTGLVPGQGGGLNVLQIATANGVNISRVNIMAMDYGPGFDQPGNPGMGTYAIDAATATHGQLMTLYPSLTSEQAWSMLGVTPLIGINDDPSEVFTLADAQQLTTFAVQNHIGELSMWELPRDTTGTLGAVDAVDGSGVAQTPFEFSKIFEQIEAGSQL
;
A
#
# COMPACT_ATOMS: atom_id res chain seq x y z
N MET A 1 5.63 -18.34 15.51
CA MET A 1 6.01 -17.18 14.68
C MET A 1 6.76 -17.70 13.48
N THR A 2 6.11 -17.73 12.32
CA THR A 2 6.75 -17.96 11.02
C THR A 2 7.17 -16.61 10.47
N PHE A 3 8.48 -16.39 10.35
CA PHE A 3 9.00 -15.20 9.69
C PHE A 3 8.71 -15.33 8.19
N VAL A 4 7.96 -14.38 7.62
CA VAL A 4 7.92 -14.17 6.18
C VAL A 4 9.20 -13.44 5.82
N ILE A 5 10.08 -14.10 5.07
CA ILE A 5 11.28 -13.50 4.50
C ILE A 5 10.94 -13.21 3.04
N ALA A 6 10.73 -11.94 2.71
CA ALA A 6 10.77 -11.48 1.33
C ALA A 6 12.24 -11.30 0.92
N ALA A 7 12.55 -11.48 -0.36
CA ALA A 7 13.84 -11.13 -0.94
C ALA A 7 13.55 -10.19 -2.13
N PRO A 8 13.46 -8.86 -1.90
CA PRO A 8 13.07 -7.90 -2.93
C PRO A 8 13.94 -7.98 -4.20
N GLU A 9 15.21 -8.35 -4.05
CA GLU A 9 16.15 -8.55 -5.15
C GLU A 9 15.74 -9.70 -6.09
N ILE A 10 15.17 -10.78 -5.54
CA ILE A 10 14.68 -11.93 -6.33
C ILE A 10 13.42 -11.53 -7.11
N ILE A 11 12.53 -10.74 -6.49
CA ILE A 11 11.33 -10.22 -7.14
C ILE A 11 11.72 -9.26 -8.28
N SER A 12 12.70 -8.39 -8.06
CA SER A 12 13.25 -7.47 -9.07
C SER A 12 13.87 -8.20 -10.27
N SER A 13 14.63 -9.30 -10.03
CA SER A 13 15.12 -10.15 -11.12
C SER A 13 13.99 -10.84 -11.88
N ALA A 14 12.97 -11.37 -11.18
CA ALA A 14 11.85 -12.04 -11.82
C ALA A 14 11.00 -11.06 -12.67
N VAL A 15 10.79 -9.84 -12.20
CA VAL A 15 10.16 -8.75 -12.96
C VAL A 15 10.91 -8.45 -14.26
N SER A 16 12.26 -8.44 -14.20
CA SER A 16 13.12 -8.20 -15.36
C SER A 16 13.02 -9.35 -16.39
N ASP A 17 13.11 -10.60 -15.92
CA ASP A 17 12.97 -11.79 -16.78
C ASP A 17 11.59 -11.87 -17.44
N LEU A 18 10.52 -11.48 -16.71
CA LEU A 18 9.16 -11.41 -17.27
C LEU A 18 9.04 -10.32 -18.35
N ALA A 19 9.63 -9.14 -18.15
CA ALA A 19 9.63 -8.07 -19.16
C ALA A 19 10.35 -8.48 -20.46
N ASP A 20 11.45 -9.23 -20.37
CA ASP A 20 12.15 -9.79 -21.54
C ASP A 20 11.29 -10.84 -22.28
N VAL A 21 10.46 -11.62 -21.56
CA VAL A 21 9.51 -12.56 -22.15
C VAL A 21 8.37 -11.84 -22.90
N ASP A 22 7.81 -10.74 -22.36
CA ASP A 22 6.80 -9.93 -23.07
C ASP A 22 7.39 -9.34 -24.37
N SER A 23 8.59 -8.79 -24.28
CA SER A 23 9.33 -8.24 -25.42
C SER A 23 9.52 -9.28 -26.53
N ALA A 24 9.98 -10.49 -26.18
CA ALA A 24 10.17 -11.59 -27.13
C ALA A 24 8.85 -12.07 -27.75
N LEU A 25 7.78 -12.19 -26.94
CA LEU A 25 6.47 -12.66 -27.40
C LEU A 25 5.77 -11.62 -28.30
N SER A 26 5.85 -10.33 -27.94
CA SER A 26 5.33 -9.21 -28.72
C SER A 26 6.05 -9.07 -30.07
N ALA A 27 7.39 -9.26 -30.09
CA ALA A 27 8.16 -9.30 -31.33
C ALA A 27 7.75 -10.49 -32.24
N ALA A 28 7.54 -11.68 -31.65
CA ALA A 28 7.10 -12.87 -32.39
C ALA A 28 5.68 -12.70 -32.98
N ASN A 29 4.73 -12.17 -32.20
CA ASN A 29 3.37 -11.90 -32.66
C ASN A 29 3.33 -10.86 -33.78
N THR A 30 4.13 -9.80 -33.66
CA THR A 30 4.29 -8.77 -34.70
C THR A 30 4.86 -9.35 -36.00
N ALA A 31 5.89 -10.20 -35.91
CA ALA A 31 6.47 -10.89 -37.06
C ALA A 31 5.49 -11.86 -37.74
N ALA A 32 4.61 -12.49 -36.97
CA ALA A 32 3.57 -13.39 -37.48
C ALA A 32 2.35 -12.67 -38.11
N ALA A 33 2.12 -11.40 -37.79
CA ALA A 33 0.90 -10.68 -38.17
C ALA A 33 0.69 -10.58 -39.70
N VAL A 34 1.71 -10.14 -40.44
CA VAL A 34 1.63 -10.00 -41.91
C VAL A 34 1.43 -11.37 -42.60
N PRO A 35 2.28 -12.39 -42.42
CA PRO A 35 2.13 -13.65 -43.16
C PRO A 35 0.86 -14.45 -42.83
N THR A 36 0.23 -14.22 -41.67
CA THR A 36 -1.02 -14.90 -41.28
C THR A 36 -2.29 -14.15 -41.71
N THR A 37 -2.24 -12.82 -41.87
CA THR A 37 -3.40 -12.02 -42.30
C THR A 37 -3.48 -11.82 -43.82
N THR A 38 -2.40 -12.06 -44.56
CA THR A 38 -2.36 -11.92 -46.03
C THR A 38 -2.33 -13.25 -46.79
N VAL A 39 -2.95 -14.30 -46.25
CA VAL A 39 -3.01 -15.63 -46.89
C VAL A 39 -3.73 -15.54 -48.24
N LEU A 40 -3.03 -15.95 -49.31
CA LEU A 40 -3.59 -15.97 -50.66
C LEU A 40 -4.47 -17.21 -50.88
N ALA A 41 -5.53 -17.07 -51.68
CA ALA A 41 -6.37 -18.18 -52.10
C ALA A 41 -5.56 -19.21 -52.91
N ALA A 42 -5.66 -20.49 -52.55
CA ALA A 42 -4.92 -21.58 -53.20
C ALA A 42 -5.41 -21.90 -54.63
N GLY A 43 -6.63 -21.47 -54.97
CA GLY A 43 -7.25 -21.56 -56.29
C GLY A 43 -7.97 -20.27 -56.64
N ALA A 44 -8.27 -20.09 -57.94
CA ALA A 44 -9.00 -18.93 -58.46
C ALA A 44 -10.53 -19.05 -58.32
N ASP A 45 -11.00 -19.95 -57.46
CA ASP A 45 -12.40 -20.24 -57.20
C ASP A 45 -12.91 -19.55 -55.91
N GLU A 46 -14.22 -19.37 -55.83
CA GLU A 46 -14.88 -18.67 -54.72
C GLU A 46 -14.74 -19.38 -53.38
N VAL A 47 -14.55 -20.71 -53.36
CA VAL A 47 -14.38 -21.50 -52.13
C VAL A 47 -12.98 -21.29 -51.56
N SER A 48 -11.94 -21.36 -52.40
CA SER A 48 -10.56 -21.01 -52.02
C SER A 48 -10.45 -19.57 -51.51
N ALA A 49 -11.16 -18.62 -52.13
CA ALA A 49 -11.20 -17.23 -51.69
C ALA A 49 -11.91 -17.05 -50.34
N ALA A 50 -13.05 -17.72 -50.13
CA ALA A 50 -13.76 -17.69 -48.85
C ALA A 50 -12.95 -18.31 -47.71
N ILE A 51 -12.26 -19.43 -47.96
CA ILE A 51 -11.40 -20.10 -46.97
C ILE A 51 -10.20 -19.20 -46.60
N ALA A 52 -9.53 -18.58 -47.57
CA ALA A 52 -8.46 -17.63 -47.29
C ALA A 52 -8.94 -16.42 -46.46
N SER A 53 -10.11 -15.87 -46.79
CA SER A 53 -10.74 -14.78 -46.02
C SER A 53 -11.11 -15.20 -44.59
N LEU A 54 -11.48 -16.47 -44.36
CA LEU A 54 -11.80 -17.01 -43.04
C LEU A 54 -10.54 -17.11 -42.17
N PHE A 55 -9.44 -17.67 -42.71
CA PHE A 55 -8.16 -17.71 -41.99
C PHE A 55 -7.60 -16.32 -41.70
N ALA A 56 -7.71 -15.37 -42.65
CA ALA A 56 -7.35 -13.97 -42.44
C ALA A 56 -8.29 -13.23 -41.46
N GLY A 57 -9.50 -13.76 -41.20
CA GLY A 57 -10.37 -13.33 -40.11
C GLY A 57 -9.79 -13.76 -38.76
N TYR A 58 -9.66 -15.07 -38.54
CA TYR A 58 -9.11 -15.62 -37.30
C TYR A 58 -7.70 -15.11 -36.95
N ALA A 59 -6.85 -14.83 -37.94
CA ALA A 59 -5.55 -14.22 -37.72
C ALA A 59 -5.64 -12.78 -37.18
N ARG A 60 -6.65 -11.99 -37.57
CA ARG A 60 -6.89 -10.64 -37.00
C ARG A 60 -7.47 -10.71 -35.60
N ASP A 61 -8.39 -11.65 -35.34
CA ASP A 61 -8.94 -11.87 -34.00
C ASP A 61 -7.84 -12.31 -33.02
N TYR A 62 -6.93 -13.19 -33.46
CA TYR A 62 -5.74 -13.59 -32.70
C TYR A 62 -4.82 -12.40 -32.38
N GLN A 63 -4.57 -11.52 -33.35
CA GLN A 63 -3.73 -10.33 -33.13
C GLN A 63 -4.39 -9.30 -32.19
N SER A 64 -5.73 -9.21 -32.18
CA SER A 64 -6.46 -8.40 -31.19
C SER A 64 -6.34 -8.99 -29.79
N LEU A 65 -6.47 -10.31 -29.66
CA LEU A 65 -6.33 -11.02 -28.38
C LEU A 65 -4.89 -10.99 -27.84
N SER A 66 -3.87 -11.11 -28.69
CA SER A 66 -2.47 -11.01 -28.27
C SER A 66 -2.11 -9.62 -27.75
N ALA A 67 -2.68 -8.56 -28.35
CA ALA A 67 -2.50 -7.19 -27.84
C ALA A 67 -3.13 -7.01 -26.45
N GLN A 68 -4.34 -7.54 -26.23
CA GLN A 68 -5.00 -7.52 -24.91
C GLN A 68 -4.20 -8.33 -23.86
N ALA A 69 -3.65 -9.48 -24.26
CA ALA A 69 -2.81 -10.30 -23.39
C ALA A 69 -1.51 -9.59 -23.00
N ALA A 70 -0.86 -8.86 -23.92
CA ALA A 70 0.32 -8.04 -23.61
C ALA A 70 -0.01 -6.92 -22.61
N THR A 71 -1.14 -6.21 -22.78
CA THR A 71 -1.60 -5.21 -21.79
C THR A 71 -1.89 -5.81 -20.42
N PHE A 72 -2.51 -7.00 -20.35
CA PHE A 72 -2.71 -7.71 -19.08
C PHE A 72 -1.38 -8.12 -18.44
N TYR A 73 -0.43 -8.62 -19.23
CA TYR A 73 0.89 -9.03 -18.75
C TYR A 73 1.70 -7.83 -18.22
N GLN A 74 1.61 -6.68 -18.87
CA GLN A 74 2.23 -5.43 -18.38
C GLN A 74 1.63 -5.00 -17.02
N LYS A 75 0.30 -5.08 -16.85
CA LYS A 75 -0.34 -4.84 -15.55
C LYS A 75 0.14 -5.83 -14.47
N PHE A 76 0.31 -7.10 -14.82
CA PHE A 76 0.84 -8.13 -13.90
C PHE A 76 2.29 -7.83 -13.47
N VAL A 77 3.18 -7.50 -14.41
CA VAL A 77 4.58 -7.13 -14.10
C VAL A 77 4.66 -5.84 -13.27
N GLN A 78 3.80 -4.85 -13.56
CA GLN A 78 3.70 -3.61 -12.81
C GLN A 78 3.20 -3.85 -11.37
N ALA A 79 2.16 -4.67 -11.18
CA ALA A 79 1.65 -5.03 -9.86
C ALA A 79 2.68 -5.84 -9.04
N LEU A 80 3.40 -6.76 -9.68
CA LEU A 80 4.48 -7.54 -9.03
C LEU A 80 5.65 -6.64 -8.60
N SER A 81 5.98 -5.63 -9.41
CA SER A 81 6.97 -4.60 -9.06
C SER A 81 6.51 -3.74 -7.87
N GLY A 82 5.23 -3.35 -7.86
CA GLY A 82 4.59 -2.64 -6.75
C GLY A 82 4.68 -3.44 -5.45
N ALA A 83 4.28 -4.71 -5.47
CA ALA A 83 4.36 -5.60 -4.31
C ALA A 83 5.81 -5.77 -3.80
N GLY A 84 6.79 -5.94 -4.69
CA GLY A 84 8.21 -6.01 -4.32
C GLY A 84 8.71 -4.75 -3.60
N ASN A 85 8.28 -3.57 -4.07
CA ASN A 85 8.57 -2.30 -3.41
C ASN A 85 7.84 -2.16 -2.07
N SER A 86 6.57 -2.59 -1.97
CA SER A 86 5.82 -2.56 -0.71
C SER A 86 6.46 -3.42 0.37
N TYR A 87 7.04 -4.59 0.04
CA TYR A 87 7.81 -5.39 0.99
C TYR A 87 9.10 -4.68 1.44
N ALA A 88 9.87 -4.11 0.50
CA ALA A 88 11.09 -3.35 0.84
C ALA A 88 10.78 -2.11 1.71
N VAL A 89 9.66 -1.42 1.43
CA VAL A 89 9.17 -0.30 2.23
C VAL A 89 8.67 -0.77 3.60
N ALA A 90 7.96 -1.90 3.70
CA ALA A 90 7.53 -2.46 4.97
C ALA A 90 8.73 -2.87 5.86
N GLU A 91 9.81 -3.40 5.29
CA GLU A 91 11.05 -3.66 6.02
C GLU A 91 11.73 -2.36 6.49
N ALA A 92 11.79 -1.34 5.62
CA ALA A 92 12.33 -0.02 5.98
C ALA A 92 11.51 0.69 7.08
N VAL A 93 10.17 0.63 6.99
CA VAL A 93 9.23 1.22 7.96
C VAL A 93 9.29 0.48 9.29
N ASN A 94 9.34 -0.85 9.30
CA ASN A 94 9.51 -1.62 10.53
C ASN A 94 10.88 -1.34 11.19
N ALA A 95 11.95 -1.20 10.39
CA ALA A 95 13.26 -0.80 10.89
C ALA A 95 13.23 0.62 11.49
N SER A 96 12.57 1.59 10.83
CA SER A 96 12.47 2.96 11.34
C SER A 96 11.57 3.06 12.57
N ILE A 97 10.46 2.33 12.66
CA ILE A 97 9.58 2.33 13.83
C ILE A 97 10.34 1.83 15.08
N VAL A 98 11.10 0.75 14.96
CA VAL A 98 11.93 0.24 16.06
C VAL A 98 13.00 1.28 16.45
N GLN A 99 13.68 1.88 15.48
CA GLN A 99 14.68 2.94 15.74
C GLN A 99 14.07 4.20 16.38
N THR A 100 12.86 4.62 15.98
CA THR A 100 12.19 5.80 16.54
C THR A 100 11.72 5.54 17.98
N ILE A 101 11.13 4.38 18.26
CA ILE A 101 10.73 3.99 19.63
C ILE A 101 11.95 3.91 20.55
N GLU A 102 13.08 3.36 20.07
CA GLU A 102 14.34 3.38 20.80
C GLU A 102 14.87 4.81 21.03
N GLN A 103 14.85 5.68 20.01
CA GLN A 103 15.33 7.06 20.11
C GLN A 103 14.46 7.94 21.01
N ASP A 104 13.13 7.80 21.00
CA ASP A 104 12.23 8.57 21.87
C ASP A 104 12.36 8.13 23.34
N LEU A 105 12.45 6.82 23.60
CA LEU A 105 12.65 6.29 24.95
C LEU A 105 14.04 6.66 25.50
N LEU A 106 15.09 6.56 24.67
CA LEU A 106 16.42 7.04 25.02
C LEU A 106 16.43 8.57 25.21
N GLY A 107 15.73 9.33 24.38
CA GLY A 107 15.58 10.77 24.49
C GLY A 107 14.98 11.20 25.82
N LEU A 108 13.89 10.55 26.25
CA LEU A 108 13.24 10.81 27.52
C LEU A 108 14.12 10.47 28.74
N ILE A 109 14.88 9.36 28.68
CA ILE A 109 15.83 8.95 29.73
C ILE A 109 17.06 9.87 29.76
N ASN A 110 17.52 10.33 28.59
CA ASN A 110 18.72 11.15 28.46
C ASN A 110 18.48 12.64 28.70
N ALA A 111 17.26 13.16 28.51
CA ALA A 111 16.99 14.61 28.60
C ALA A 111 17.55 15.28 29.88
N PRO A 112 17.45 14.72 31.10
CA PRO A 112 18.06 15.31 32.29
C PRO A 112 19.59 15.30 32.27
N ALA A 113 20.21 14.25 31.72
CA ALA A 113 21.67 14.12 31.65
C ALA A 113 22.26 14.99 30.53
N LEU A 114 21.59 15.08 29.37
CA LEU A 114 21.99 15.93 28.26
C LEU A 114 21.92 17.42 28.64
N ALA A 115 20.87 17.83 29.36
CA ALA A 115 20.73 19.21 29.85
C ALA A 115 21.75 19.61 30.93
N LEU A 116 22.24 18.65 31.74
CA LEU A 116 23.14 18.95 32.87
C LEU A 116 24.63 18.69 32.55
N LEU A 117 24.92 17.65 31.75
CA LEU A 117 26.27 17.12 31.51
C LEU A 117 26.67 17.17 30.02
N HIS A 118 25.79 17.63 29.12
CA HIS A 118 26.01 17.69 27.68
C HIS A 118 26.40 16.34 27.04
N ARG A 119 26.01 15.23 27.69
CA ARG A 119 26.28 13.85 27.26
C ARG A 119 25.11 12.95 27.71
N PRO A 120 24.64 12.02 26.86
CA PRO A 120 23.57 11.09 27.24
C PRO A 120 23.98 10.19 28.41
N LEU A 121 22.99 9.70 29.14
CA LEU A 121 23.16 8.72 30.21
C LEU A 121 23.32 7.30 29.64
N ILE A 122 22.52 6.96 28.62
CA ILE A 122 22.48 5.67 27.93
C ILE A 122 22.36 5.91 26.42
N GLY A 123 23.09 5.16 25.60
CA GLY A 123 23.02 5.23 24.13
C GLY A 123 24.40 5.41 23.50
N ASP A 124 24.55 5.02 22.24
CA ASP A 124 25.84 5.06 21.56
C ASP A 124 26.22 6.48 21.10
N GLY A 125 27.52 6.72 20.91
CA GLY A 125 28.04 7.99 20.46
C GLY A 125 27.78 8.21 18.97
N THR A 126 27.55 9.46 18.56
CA THR A 126 27.29 9.80 17.14
C THR A 126 28.52 9.53 16.28
N ASP A 127 28.37 8.77 15.20
CA ASP A 127 29.43 8.54 14.22
C ASP A 127 29.83 9.85 13.50
N GLY A 128 31.13 10.02 13.25
CA GLY A 128 31.66 11.14 12.47
C GLY A 128 31.30 10.99 10.98
N ALA A 129 30.91 12.08 10.32
CA ALA A 129 30.45 12.02 8.94
C ALA A 129 31.52 11.43 7.99
N ALA A 130 31.14 10.46 7.15
CA ALA A 130 32.05 9.86 6.18
C ALA A 130 32.62 10.89 5.19
N GLY A 131 33.90 10.74 4.83
CA GLY A 131 34.62 11.70 3.98
C GLY A 131 34.96 13.04 4.63
N SER A 132 34.64 13.28 5.91
CA SER A 132 34.92 14.54 6.60
C SER A 132 36.15 14.52 7.52
N GLY A 133 36.64 13.34 7.92
CA GLY A 133 37.65 13.19 8.96
C GLY A 133 37.18 13.58 10.39
N GLN A 134 35.88 13.80 10.60
CA GLN A 134 35.33 14.12 11.93
C GLN A 134 35.48 12.96 12.91
N ASN A 135 35.81 13.28 14.16
CA ASN A 135 35.85 12.28 15.23
C ASN A 135 34.44 11.77 15.56
N GLY A 136 34.35 10.52 15.98
CA GLY A 136 33.14 9.97 16.59
C GLY A 136 32.90 10.57 17.98
N GLY A 137 31.63 10.79 18.30
CA GLY A 137 31.17 11.27 19.60
C GLY A 137 31.33 10.22 20.70
N PRO A 138 31.44 10.64 21.97
CA PRO A 138 31.54 9.70 23.09
C PRO A 138 30.19 9.01 23.35
N GLY A 139 30.23 7.75 23.75
CA GLY A 139 29.02 6.99 24.15
C GLY A 139 28.39 7.50 25.44
N GLY A 140 27.21 7.00 25.79
CA GLY A 140 26.48 7.35 27.01
C GLY A 140 27.28 7.10 28.29
N LEU A 141 27.02 7.89 29.34
CA LEU A 141 27.81 7.87 30.59
C LEU A 141 27.79 6.51 31.31
N LEU A 142 26.66 5.80 31.32
CA LEU A 142 26.52 4.49 31.96
C LEU A 142 26.64 3.34 30.96
N PHE A 143 25.90 3.41 29.86
CA PHE A 143 25.88 2.36 28.84
C PHE A 143 25.91 3.01 27.45
N GLY A 144 26.84 2.57 26.61
CA GLY A 144 26.94 3.05 25.23
C GLY A 144 28.34 2.89 24.65
N ASN A 145 28.40 2.39 23.43
CA ASN A 145 29.61 2.37 22.62
C ASN A 145 29.98 3.80 22.20
N GLY A 146 31.26 4.07 21.95
CA GLY A 146 31.67 5.30 21.29
C GLY A 146 31.37 5.25 19.79
N GLY A 147 31.04 6.40 19.19
CA GLY A 147 30.77 6.48 17.75
C GLY A 147 32.03 6.28 16.92
N ASN A 148 31.91 5.75 15.71
CA ASN A 148 33.03 5.58 14.80
C ASN A 148 33.53 6.93 14.26
N GLY A 149 34.83 7.04 14.00
CA GLY A 149 35.42 8.19 13.32
C GLY A 149 35.06 8.19 11.84
N GLY A 150 34.70 9.35 11.30
CA GLY A 150 34.44 9.52 9.89
C GLY A 150 35.71 9.34 9.05
N SER A 151 35.59 8.69 7.90
CA SER A 151 36.70 8.58 6.95
C SER A 151 37.16 9.96 6.45
N GLY A 152 38.43 10.10 6.09
CA GLY A 152 38.98 11.35 5.57
C GLY A 152 38.57 11.63 4.11
N ALA A 153 38.45 12.91 3.77
CA ALA A 153 38.39 13.34 2.36
C ALA A 153 39.71 12.98 1.63
N PRO A 154 39.78 13.01 0.29
CA PRO A 154 40.99 12.62 -0.42
C PRO A 154 42.29 13.29 0.07
N GLY A 155 43.25 12.48 0.53
CA GLY A 155 44.52 12.92 1.14
C GLY A 155 44.42 13.47 2.58
N LEU A 156 43.23 13.56 3.17
CA LEU A 156 43.01 14.02 4.56
C LEU A 156 42.89 12.83 5.53
N PRO A 157 43.28 13.02 6.81
CA PRO A 157 43.21 11.96 7.81
C PRO A 157 41.76 11.57 8.15
N GLY A 158 41.58 10.32 8.60
CA GLY A 158 40.33 9.86 9.20
C GLY A 158 40.20 10.30 10.67
N GLY A 159 38.96 10.44 11.13
CA GLY A 159 38.66 10.88 12.49
C GLY A 159 38.94 9.82 13.56
N ARG A 160 39.22 10.26 14.78
CA ARG A 160 39.35 9.37 15.94
C ARG A 160 37.99 8.76 16.31
N GLY A 161 37.96 7.49 16.66
CA GLY A 161 36.78 6.84 17.26
C GLY A 161 36.46 7.42 18.65
N GLY A 162 35.18 7.50 18.96
CA GLY A 162 34.68 8.00 20.24
C GLY A 162 34.95 7.04 21.40
N ASP A 163 35.08 7.59 22.60
CA ASP A 163 35.28 6.81 23.82
C ASP A 163 33.93 6.38 24.44
N ALA A 164 33.86 5.16 24.95
CA ALA A 164 32.68 4.67 25.67
C ALA A 164 32.52 5.31 27.07
N GLY A 165 31.43 4.98 27.76
CA GLY A 165 31.18 5.40 29.15
C GLY A 165 31.68 4.40 30.20
N LEU A 166 30.80 4.03 31.13
CA LEU A 166 31.07 3.01 32.13
C LEU A 166 31.08 1.59 31.50
N VAL A 167 30.12 1.28 30.63
CA VAL A 167 30.03 0.01 29.88
C VAL A 167 29.78 0.29 28.40
N GLY A 168 30.62 -0.26 27.52
CA GLY A 168 30.51 -0.11 26.07
C GLY A 168 31.86 -0.25 25.37
N ASN A 169 31.86 -0.51 24.07
CA ASN A 169 33.08 -0.60 23.27
C ASN A 169 33.49 0.78 22.72
N GLY A 170 34.78 1.02 22.56
CA GLY A 170 35.25 2.23 21.88
C GLY A 170 34.93 2.18 20.39
N GLY A 171 34.61 3.33 19.80
CA GLY A 171 34.33 3.44 18.37
C GLY A 171 35.58 3.20 17.52
N GLN A 172 35.40 2.70 16.29
CA GLN A 172 36.51 2.49 15.37
C GLN A 172 37.06 3.83 14.86
N GLY A 173 38.36 3.91 14.59
CA GLY A 173 38.97 5.04 13.92
C GLY A 173 38.61 5.06 12.43
N GLY A 174 38.34 6.24 11.88
CA GLY A 174 38.02 6.42 10.47
C GLY A 174 39.22 6.14 9.57
N ALA A 175 38.99 5.55 8.40
CA ALA A 175 40.04 5.37 7.41
C ALA A 175 40.55 6.71 6.86
N GLY A 176 41.84 6.83 6.63
CA GLY A 176 42.43 7.98 5.95
C GLY A 176 42.03 8.02 4.48
N GLY A 177 41.78 9.21 3.94
CA GLY A 177 41.34 9.36 2.54
C GLY A 177 42.48 9.10 1.56
N ASN A 178 42.21 8.29 0.53
CA ASN A 178 43.14 8.07 -0.59
C ASN A 178 43.48 9.40 -1.28
N ALA A 179 44.70 9.56 -1.75
CA ALA A 179 45.11 10.75 -2.51
C ALA A 179 44.22 10.96 -3.75
N MET A 180 44.00 12.23 -4.14
CA MET A 180 43.40 12.54 -5.44
C MET A 180 44.26 12.01 -6.58
N LEU A 181 43.63 11.51 -7.64
CA LEU A 181 44.30 11.07 -8.86
C LEU A 181 44.47 12.26 -9.82
N ASP A 182 45.56 12.28 -10.57
CA ASP A 182 45.73 13.17 -11.72
C ASP A 182 44.94 12.68 -12.95
N ALA A 183 45.00 13.44 -14.04
CA ALA A 183 44.31 13.10 -15.30
C ALA A 183 44.84 11.82 -15.99
N SER A 184 45.92 11.21 -15.50
CA SER A 184 46.45 9.92 -15.95
C SER A 184 46.10 8.76 -15.02
N GLY A 185 45.32 9.01 -13.95
CA GLY A 185 44.93 8.00 -12.96
C GLY A 185 46.02 7.71 -11.91
N VAL A 186 47.08 8.51 -11.85
CA VAL A 186 48.18 8.35 -10.89
C VAL A 186 47.91 9.23 -9.66
N PRO A 187 48.14 8.74 -8.42
CA PRO A 187 48.02 9.58 -7.23
C PRO A 187 48.87 10.86 -7.31
N ALA A 188 48.21 12.02 -7.14
CA ALA A 188 48.81 13.35 -7.20
C ALA A 188 49.23 13.89 -5.81
N GLY A 189 49.17 13.06 -4.76
CA GLY A 189 49.51 13.44 -3.39
C GLY A 189 49.69 12.24 -2.47
N ASN A 190 49.93 12.49 -1.17
CA ASN A 190 49.97 11.44 -0.16
C ASN A 190 48.56 11.01 0.25
N GLY A 191 48.42 9.77 0.71
CA GLY A 191 47.20 9.33 1.40
C GLY A 191 47.13 9.88 2.82
N GLY A 192 45.91 10.12 3.31
CA GLY A 192 45.69 10.57 4.69
C GLY A 192 45.95 9.46 5.71
N ALA A 193 46.34 9.83 6.93
CA ALA A 193 46.50 8.85 8.02
C ALA A 193 45.15 8.32 8.52
N GLY A 194 45.12 7.07 8.99
CA GLY A 194 43.97 6.51 9.68
C GLY A 194 43.79 7.12 11.08
N GLY A 195 42.54 7.31 11.50
CA GLY A 195 42.22 7.79 12.83
C GLY A 195 42.46 6.72 13.90
N ALA A 196 42.81 7.13 15.12
CA ALA A 196 42.93 6.18 16.23
C ALA A 196 41.56 5.66 16.69
N GLY A 197 41.51 4.43 17.20
CA GLY A 197 40.32 3.88 17.82
C GLY A 197 40.04 4.50 19.20
N GLY A 198 38.76 4.52 19.58
CA GLY A 198 38.30 5.01 20.88
C GLY A 198 38.50 3.99 22.00
N HIS A 199 38.48 4.44 23.24
CA HIS A 199 38.61 3.59 24.42
C HIS A 199 37.31 2.87 24.76
N GLY A 200 37.43 1.60 25.17
CA GLY A 200 36.35 0.83 25.78
C GLY A 200 35.99 1.36 27.17
N GLY A 201 34.84 0.91 27.68
CA GLY A 201 34.23 1.45 28.89
C GLY A 201 35.07 1.22 30.14
N LEU A 202 34.89 2.09 31.14
CA LEU A 202 35.69 2.05 32.37
C LEU A 202 35.58 0.71 33.14
N TRP A 203 34.45 0.01 33.03
CA TRP A 203 34.19 -1.27 33.69
C TRP A 203 34.18 -2.47 32.73
N TYR A 204 33.62 -2.31 31.53
CA TYR A 204 33.48 -3.38 30.55
C TYR A 204 33.42 -2.84 29.11
N GLY A 205 34.08 -3.56 28.20
CA GLY A 205 34.06 -3.28 26.76
C GLY A 205 35.45 -3.15 26.13
N ASN A 206 35.55 -3.47 24.86
CA ASN A 206 36.81 -3.48 24.09
C ASN A 206 37.15 -2.07 23.58
N GLY A 207 38.43 -1.82 23.32
CA GLY A 207 38.87 -0.65 22.56
C GLY A 207 38.50 -0.80 21.09
N GLY A 208 38.16 0.30 20.43
CA GLY A 208 37.90 0.31 18.99
C GLY A 208 39.18 0.11 18.19
N ASN A 209 39.07 -0.49 17.01
CA ASN A 209 40.22 -0.61 16.10
C ASN A 209 40.63 0.76 15.56
N GLY A 210 41.92 0.95 15.26
CA GLY A 210 42.40 2.08 14.50
C GLY A 210 42.01 1.96 13.02
N GLY A 211 41.74 3.09 12.38
CA GLY A 211 41.42 3.14 10.95
C GLY A 211 42.66 2.89 10.09
N ASN A 212 42.46 2.36 8.89
CA ASN A 212 43.56 2.16 7.94
C ASN A 212 44.01 3.50 7.33
N GLY A 213 45.28 3.59 6.95
CA GLY A 213 45.80 4.72 6.17
C GLY A 213 45.34 4.69 4.71
N GLY A 214 45.17 5.87 4.12
CA GLY A 214 44.80 6.02 2.71
C GLY A 214 45.97 5.74 1.76
N ASN A 215 45.65 5.28 0.55
CA ASN A 215 46.64 5.05 -0.51
C ASN A 215 47.12 6.38 -1.14
N GLY A 216 48.35 6.45 -1.64
CA GLY A 216 48.87 7.65 -2.30
C GLY A 216 50.29 7.50 -2.87
N ILE A 217 50.96 8.61 -3.19
CA ILE A 217 52.39 8.62 -3.56
C ILE A 217 53.21 8.01 -2.41
N ASN A 218 53.00 8.56 -1.21
CA ASN A 218 53.24 7.86 0.05
C ASN A 218 51.87 7.48 0.61
N GLY A 219 51.71 6.24 1.08
CA GLY A 219 50.54 5.85 1.85
C GLY A 219 50.50 6.57 3.19
N GLY A 220 49.31 6.83 3.71
CA GLY A 220 49.13 7.31 5.08
C GLY A 220 49.41 6.20 6.09
N ALA A 221 49.83 6.56 7.30
CA ALA A 221 50.00 5.60 8.39
C ALA A 221 48.63 5.11 8.91
N GLY A 222 48.56 3.87 9.37
CA GLY A 222 47.42 3.34 10.10
C GLY A 222 47.25 3.98 11.49
N GLY A 223 46.01 4.10 11.96
CA GLY A 223 45.69 4.60 13.29
C GLY A 223 45.97 3.58 14.39
N ALA A 224 46.32 4.05 15.59
CA ALA A 224 46.47 3.17 16.74
C ALA A 224 45.11 2.61 17.22
N GLY A 225 45.08 1.37 17.68
CA GLY A 225 43.93 0.79 18.36
C GLY A 225 43.68 1.43 19.73
N GLY A 226 42.40 1.55 20.10
CA GLY A 226 41.98 2.04 21.41
C GLY A 226 42.24 1.02 22.52
N GLN A 227 42.31 1.48 23.76
CA GLN A 227 42.47 0.60 24.92
C GLN A 227 41.10 0.03 25.36
N GLY A 228 41.05 -1.24 25.75
CA GLY A 228 39.85 -1.83 26.37
C GLY A 228 39.74 -1.55 27.86
N ALA A 229 38.60 -1.95 28.44
CA ALA A 229 38.33 -1.89 29.88
C ALA A 229 39.43 -2.61 30.70
N PRO A 230 39.91 -2.05 31.83
CA PRO A 230 41.06 -2.58 32.57
C PRO A 230 40.94 -4.02 33.10
N LEU A 231 39.71 -4.55 33.20
CA LEU A 231 39.42 -5.86 33.79
C LEU A 231 38.79 -6.86 32.81
N TRP A 232 37.98 -6.38 31.85
CA TRP A 232 37.15 -7.20 30.96
C TRP A 232 37.08 -6.68 29.52
N GLY A 233 38.13 -6.00 29.05
CA GLY A 233 38.19 -5.45 27.69
C GLY A 233 39.52 -5.75 27.00
N HIS A 234 39.44 -6.09 25.72
CA HIS A 234 40.60 -6.22 24.85
C HIS A 234 40.95 -4.87 24.20
N PRO A 235 42.24 -4.56 23.96
CA PRO A 235 42.61 -3.43 23.12
C PRO A 235 42.18 -3.69 21.67
N GLY A 236 41.82 -2.63 20.95
CA GLY A 236 41.57 -2.68 19.52
C GLY A 236 42.87 -2.93 18.74
N ALA A 237 42.73 -3.47 17.53
CA ALA A 237 43.84 -3.60 16.61
C ALA A 237 44.28 -2.23 16.06
N ASN A 238 45.56 -2.08 15.73
CA ASN A 238 46.02 -0.95 14.91
C ASN A 238 45.51 -1.12 13.48
N GLY A 239 45.18 -0.01 12.81
CA GLY A 239 44.94 -0.01 11.38
C GLY A 239 46.21 -0.26 10.59
N VAL A 240 46.09 -0.71 9.35
CA VAL A 240 47.22 -0.90 8.44
C VAL A 240 47.58 0.38 7.70
N ASP A 241 48.86 0.54 7.36
CA ASP A 241 49.34 1.62 6.50
C ASP A 241 48.79 1.49 5.08
N GLY A 242 48.53 2.64 4.45
CA GLY A 242 48.10 2.71 3.06
C GLY A 242 49.22 2.33 2.08
N THR A 243 48.83 1.92 0.87
CA THR A 243 49.79 1.55 -0.18
C THR A 243 50.39 2.78 -0.87
N SER A 244 51.68 2.71 -1.19
CA SER A 244 52.40 3.72 -1.98
C SER A 244 52.50 3.31 -3.45
N THR A 245 52.19 4.23 -4.36
CA THR A 245 52.37 4.02 -5.82
C THR A 245 53.76 4.44 -6.32
N GLY A 246 54.55 5.12 -5.48
CA GLY A 246 55.92 5.53 -5.79
C GLY A 246 56.94 4.43 -5.50
N GLY A 247 57.52 3.84 -6.55
CA GLY A 247 58.66 2.94 -6.44
C GLY A 247 59.92 3.68 -5.95
N GLY A 248 60.14 3.69 -4.63
CA GLY A 248 61.42 4.05 -4.00
C GLY A 248 61.53 5.48 -3.46
N THR A 249 61.07 5.70 -2.23
CA THR A 249 61.89 6.33 -1.17
C THR A 249 61.50 5.73 0.19
N THR A 250 62.48 5.54 1.07
CA THR A 250 62.27 4.98 2.41
C THR A 250 61.71 6.04 3.36
N GLY A 251 60.40 6.08 3.56
CA GLY A 251 59.77 6.76 4.69
C GLY A 251 60.06 5.99 5.98
N THR A 252 60.68 6.63 6.96
CA THR A 252 61.07 5.99 8.21
C THR A 252 59.87 5.69 9.10
N GLY A 253 59.48 4.42 9.20
CA GLY A 253 58.62 3.96 10.29
C GLY A 253 59.32 4.25 11.63
N THR A 254 58.72 5.07 12.47
CA THR A 254 59.20 5.30 13.84
C THR A 254 58.65 4.23 14.76
N ASP A 255 59.36 3.12 14.86
CA ASP A 255 59.19 2.17 15.97
C ASP A 255 59.48 2.89 17.30
N GLY A 256 58.42 3.20 18.05
CA GLY A 256 58.46 4.00 19.28
C GLY A 256 57.60 3.41 20.39
N GLY A 257 57.97 2.23 20.91
CA GLY A 257 57.27 1.62 22.04
C GLY A 257 57.71 2.15 23.42
N THR A 258 56.83 2.04 24.43
CA THR A 258 57.06 1.69 25.86
C THR A 258 55.84 2.10 26.73
N THR A 259 55.40 1.41 27.80
CA THR A 259 55.51 -0.01 28.23
C THR A 259 54.50 -0.28 29.37
N GLY A 260 53.81 -1.43 29.36
CA GLY A 260 53.16 -2.03 30.55
C GLY A 260 51.64 -2.18 30.47
N GLY A 261 51.04 -3.33 30.80
CA GLY A 261 51.64 -4.63 31.10
C GLY A 261 50.57 -5.65 31.53
N GLY A 262 50.49 -6.82 30.88
CA GLY A 262 49.46 -7.82 31.17
C GLY A 262 49.44 -8.96 30.15
N THR A 263 49.86 -10.14 30.59
CA THR A 263 50.02 -11.42 29.86
C THR A 263 48.84 -11.86 28.97
N GLY A 264 49.11 -12.34 27.73
CA GLY A 264 48.15 -13.12 26.94
C GLY A 264 48.51 -13.37 25.46
N THR A 265 49.25 -14.45 25.18
CA THR A 265 49.45 -15.13 23.87
C THR A 265 49.00 -14.41 22.58
N GLY A 266 49.95 -13.79 21.87
CA GLY A 266 49.75 -13.37 20.48
C GLY A 266 50.04 -14.49 19.48
N GLY A 267 49.10 -14.75 18.56
CA GLY A 267 49.34 -15.49 17.32
C GLY A 267 49.43 -14.49 16.17
N GLY A 268 50.64 -14.25 15.63
CA GLY A 268 50.86 -13.24 14.61
C GLY A 268 50.47 -13.72 13.21
N THR A 269 49.79 -12.88 12.45
CA THR A 269 49.65 -13.01 11.00
C THR A 269 50.76 -12.22 10.31
N THR A 270 51.68 -12.94 9.67
CA THR A 270 52.75 -12.36 8.84
C THR A 270 52.14 -11.67 7.62
N GLY A 271 52.48 -10.41 7.37
CA GLY A 271 52.13 -9.75 6.11
C GLY A 271 52.79 -10.43 4.91
N THR A 272 52.02 -10.63 3.85
CA THR A 272 52.51 -11.16 2.56
C THR A 272 52.16 -10.19 1.45
N GLY A 273 53.13 -9.35 1.07
CA GLY A 273 53.05 -8.59 -0.18
C GLY A 273 53.20 -9.53 -1.37
N THR A 274 52.26 -9.48 -2.31
CA THR A 274 52.29 -10.29 -3.54
C THR A 274 53.24 -9.69 -4.57
N GLY A 275 54.53 -10.00 -4.44
CA GLY A 275 55.50 -9.83 -5.51
C GLY A 275 55.36 -10.95 -6.55
N THR A 276 55.30 -10.61 -7.84
CA THR A 276 55.25 -11.57 -8.94
C THR A 276 56.59 -12.30 -9.15
N GLY A 277 56.59 -13.62 -9.10
CA GLY A 277 57.73 -14.48 -9.46
C GLY A 277 57.37 -15.96 -9.35
N GLY A 278 57.66 -16.76 -10.39
CA GLY A 278 57.18 -18.16 -10.47
C GLY A 278 58.18 -19.20 -9.94
N GLY A 279 57.71 -20.44 -9.74
CA GLY A 279 58.60 -21.62 -9.63
C GLY A 279 58.18 -22.73 -8.65
N THR A 280 57.63 -23.82 -9.19
CA THR A 280 57.84 -25.24 -8.80
C THR A 280 57.55 -25.75 -7.36
N THR A 281 56.67 -26.77 -7.32
CA THR A 281 56.72 -28.03 -6.52
C THR A 281 56.69 -28.00 -4.99
N GLY A 282 55.76 -28.77 -4.39
CA GLY A 282 55.90 -29.21 -2.98
C GLY A 282 54.60 -29.61 -2.26
N THR A 283 54.15 -30.85 -2.46
CA THR A 283 53.58 -31.78 -1.44
C THR A 283 52.87 -31.21 -0.19
N GLY A 284 51.57 -31.49 -0.05
CA GLY A 284 50.82 -31.27 1.20
C GLY A 284 50.68 -32.51 2.08
N THR A 285 49.74 -32.48 3.03
CA THR A 285 49.15 -33.64 3.73
C THR A 285 47.75 -33.28 4.23
N ASP A 286 46.78 -34.16 3.99
CA ASP A 286 45.36 -33.99 4.29
C ASP A 286 44.92 -34.48 5.69
N GLY A 287 43.69 -34.10 6.05
CA GLY A 287 42.88 -34.60 7.17
C GLY A 287 41.91 -33.50 7.58
N GLY A 288 40.67 -33.41 7.09
CA GLY A 288 39.65 -34.46 7.02
C GLY A 288 38.87 -34.49 8.36
N THR A 289 37.54 -34.57 8.45
CA THR A 289 36.42 -34.65 7.50
C THR A 289 35.18 -34.01 8.20
N THR A 290 34.01 -33.71 7.61
CA THR A 290 33.39 -34.08 6.32
C THR A 290 32.26 -33.09 5.99
N GLY A 291 31.93 -32.89 4.71
CA GLY A 291 30.66 -32.27 4.27
C GLY A 291 30.22 -32.91 2.95
N GLY A 292 29.15 -33.70 2.97
CA GLY A 292 28.71 -34.50 1.83
C GLY A 292 27.59 -33.82 1.05
N GLY A 293 27.86 -33.43 -0.20
CA GLY A 293 26.85 -32.94 -1.14
C GLY A 293 26.31 -34.03 -2.08
N THR A 294 25.05 -33.87 -2.47
CA THR A 294 24.42 -34.25 -3.76
C THR A 294 24.77 -35.60 -4.41
N GLY A 295 23.74 -36.45 -4.59
CA GLY A 295 23.75 -37.58 -5.52
C GLY A 295 22.48 -37.61 -6.38
N THR A 296 22.63 -37.44 -7.69
CA THR A 296 21.59 -37.63 -8.71
C THR A 296 21.28 -39.11 -8.92
N GLY A 297 20.03 -39.48 -9.26
CA GLY A 297 19.78 -40.84 -9.76
C GLY A 297 18.32 -41.25 -10.00
N GLY A 298 18.03 -41.63 -11.26
CA GLY A 298 17.17 -42.78 -11.57
C GLY A 298 15.65 -42.60 -11.53
N GLY A 299 15.07 -42.12 -12.63
CA GLY A 299 13.64 -42.33 -12.92
C GLY A 299 13.41 -43.59 -13.77
N THR A 300 12.55 -44.51 -13.32
CA THR A 300 12.05 -45.64 -14.13
C THR A 300 10.59 -45.97 -13.83
N THR A 301 9.73 -45.79 -14.84
CA THR A 301 8.56 -46.61 -15.20
C THR A 301 7.60 -47.14 -14.11
N GLY A 302 6.32 -46.74 -14.21
CA GLY A 302 5.20 -47.41 -13.54
C GLY A 302 3.85 -47.08 -14.19
N THR A 303 3.41 -47.90 -15.14
CA THR A 303 2.06 -47.82 -15.75
C THR A 303 1.04 -48.63 -14.94
N GLY A 304 -0.17 -48.09 -14.76
CA GLY A 304 -1.31 -48.84 -14.23
C GLY A 304 -2.64 -48.19 -14.61
N THR A 305 -3.47 -48.90 -15.37
CA THR A 305 -4.85 -48.54 -15.70
C THR A 305 -5.84 -49.44 -14.96
N ASP A 306 -7.13 -49.16 -15.17
CA ASP A 306 -8.31 -49.94 -14.76
C ASP A 306 -8.73 -49.67 -13.30
N GLY A 307 -10.00 -49.46 -12.95
CA GLY A 307 -11.23 -49.47 -13.74
C GLY A 307 -12.29 -50.36 -13.08
N ASP A 308 -13.36 -49.77 -12.54
CA ASP A 308 -14.55 -50.52 -12.12
C ASP A 308 -15.83 -49.69 -12.29
N THR A 309 -16.94 -50.37 -12.56
CA THR A 309 -18.24 -49.81 -12.94
C THR A 309 -19.38 -50.63 -12.31
N THR A 310 -20.09 -50.04 -11.35
CA THR A 310 -21.47 -50.44 -10.95
C THR A 310 -22.18 -49.21 -10.36
N GLY A 311 -23.48 -48.98 -10.51
CA GLY A 311 -24.51 -49.62 -11.32
C GLY A 311 -25.81 -48.78 -11.28
N GLY A 312 -26.65 -48.83 -12.30
CA GLY A 312 -27.88 -48.03 -12.37
C GLY A 312 -29.10 -48.70 -11.73
N GLY A 313 -30.06 -47.91 -11.26
CA GLY A 313 -31.36 -48.38 -10.75
C GLY A 313 -32.43 -47.29 -10.83
N THR A 314 -33.50 -47.55 -11.59
CA THR A 314 -34.61 -46.60 -11.81
C THR A 314 -35.68 -46.72 -10.73
N GLY A 315 -36.24 -45.58 -10.30
CA GLY A 315 -37.39 -45.53 -9.38
C GLY A 315 -38.35 -44.40 -9.76
N THR A 316 -39.53 -44.75 -10.27
CA THR A 316 -40.60 -43.80 -10.58
C THR A 316 -41.47 -43.56 -9.34
N GLY A 317 -41.50 -42.32 -8.86
CA GLY A 317 -42.43 -41.86 -7.82
C GLY A 317 -42.84 -40.42 -8.09
N THR A 318 -44.08 -40.22 -8.55
CA THR A 318 -44.68 -38.89 -8.65
C THR A 318 -45.12 -38.43 -7.27
N ASP A 319 -44.53 -37.34 -6.78
CA ASP A 319 -45.12 -36.54 -5.71
C ASP A 319 -45.14 -35.06 -6.10
N GLY A 320 -46.26 -34.40 -5.81
CA GLY A 320 -46.69 -33.16 -6.47
C GLY A 320 -46.10 -31.87 -5.93
N GLY A 321 -44.79 -31.83 -5.65
CA GLY A 321 -44.06 -30.60 -5.31
C GLY A 321 -43.27 -30.08 -6.50
N THR A 322 -43.25 -28.76 -6.71
CA THR A 322 -42.38 -28.11 -7.71
C THR A 322 -40.92 -28.19 -7.27
N SER A 323 -40.25 -29.32 -7.53
CA SER A 323 -38.81 -29.41 -7.37
C SER A 323 -38.13 -28.54 -8.43
N THR A 324 -37.16 -27.73 -8.02
CA THR A 324 -36.42 -26.78 -8.86
C THR A 324 -35.44 -27.45 -9.82
N GLY A 325 -35.50 -28.78 -9.97
CA GLY A 325 -34.55 -29.58 -10.75
C GLY A 325 -33.14 -29.58 -10.17
N ILE A 326 -32.88 -29.02 -8.99
CA ILE A 326 -31.56 -28.98 -8.37
C ILE A 326 -31.52 -29.84 -7.11
N ALA A 327 -30.42 -30.55 -6.90
CA ALA A 327 -30.16 -31.37 -5.72
C ALA A 327 -28.72 -31.15 -5.25
N ALA A 328 -28.44 -31.39 -3.97
CA ALA A 328 -27.08 -31.39 -3.45
C ALA A 328 -26.85 -32.59 -2.52
N THR A 329 -25.68 -33.22 -2.66
CA THR A 329 -25.27 -34.36 -1.84
C THR A 329 -23.99 -34.03 -1.08
N TYR A 330 -24.02 -34.25 0.24
CA TYR A 330 -22.84 -34.10 1.10
C TYR A 330 -21.95 -35.35 1.04
N SER A 331 -20.63 -35.15 1.04
CA SER A 331 -19.64 -36.18 1.32
C SER A 331 -18.64 -35.68 2.37
N MET A 332 -18.42 -36.49 3.39
CA MET A 332 -17.27 -36.36 4.28
C MET A 332 -15.98 -36.71 3.53
N GLY A 333 -14.92 -35.94 3.74
CA GLY A 333 -13.57 -36.18 3.26
C GLY A 333 -12.69 -36.78 4.37
N SER A 334 -11.53 -36.16 4.61
CA SER A 334 -10.58 -36.57 5.64
C SER A 334 -10.96 -35.98 7.00
N GLN A 335 -10.57 -36.66 8.09
CA GLN A 335 -10.71 -36.15 9.46
C GLN A 335 -9.39 -36.33 10.23
N TRP A 336 -9.08 -35.37 11.11
CA TRP A 336 -7.97 -35.42 12.06
C TRP A 336 -8.41 -34.84 13.41
N ASP A 337 -7.51 -34.78 14.40
CA ASP A 337 -7.87 -34.58 15.81
C ASP A 337 -8.70 -33.31 16.08
N ASN A 338 -8.44 -32.22 15.35
CA ASN A 338 -9.11 -30.92 15.51
C ASN A 338 -9.77 -30.37 14.24
N GLY A 339 -9.93 -31.17 13.18
CA GLY A 339 -10.54 -30.70 11.93
C GLY A 339 -10.99 -31.81 10.97
N PHE A 340 -11.68 -31.41 9.91
CA PHE A 340 -12.15 -32.28 8.83
C PHE A 340 -12.31 -31.52 7.52
N THR A 341 -12.37 -32.25 6.41
CA THR A 341 -12.84 -31.74 5.12
C THR A 341 -14.21 -32.31 4.76
N GLY A 342 -15.06 -31.48 4.16
CA GLY A 342 -16.36 -31.85 3.63
C GLY A 342 -16.52 -31.37 2.18
N SER A 343 -17.42 -31.98 1.42
CA SER A 343 -17.77 -31.49 0.08
C SER A 343 -19.25 -31.66 -0.23
N TYR A 344 -19.74 -30.82 -1.13
CA TYR A 344 -21.10 -30.87 -1.66
C TYR A 344 -21.05 -30.93 -3.17
N THR A 345 -21.70 -31.93 -3.75
CA THR A 345 -21.93 -31.99 -5.20
C THR A 345 -23.34 -31.53 -5.51
N ILE A 346 -23.45 -30.37 -6.14
CA ILE A 346 -24.71 -29.75 -6.56
C ILE A 346 -24.98 -30.18 -8.01
N THR A 347 -26.15 -30.76 -8.27
CA THR A 347 -26.52 -31.35 -9.56
C THR A 347 -27.80 -30.73 -10.09
N ASN A 348 -27.78 -30.27 -11.34
CA ASN A 348 -28.96 -29.76 -12.04
C ASN A 348 -29.57 -30.86 -12.92
N SER A 349 -30.60 -31.54 -12.42
CA SER A 349 -31.47 -32.45 -13.18
C SER A 349 -32.64 -31.74 -13.89
N GLY A 350 -32.74 -30.42 -13.79
CA GLY A 350 -33.74 -29.59 -14.46
C GLY A 350 -33.45 -29.38 -15.96
N ALA A 351 -34.45 -28.88 -16.69
CA ALA A 351 -34.36 -28.64 -18.13
C ALA A 351 -33.71 -27.29 -18.51
N THR A 352 -33.40 -26.43 -17.54
CA THR A 352 -32.81 -25.10 -17.72
C THR A 352 -31.52 -24.96 -16.93
N SER A 353 -30.54 -24.23 -17.45
CA SER A 353 -29.32 -23.91 -16.71
C SER A 353 -29.64 -23.18 -15.40
N GLN A 354 -28.90 -23.49 -14.34
CA GLN A 354 -28.99 -22.82 -13.05
C GLN A 354 -27.77 -21.92 -12.88
N THR A 355 -28.00 -20.61 -12.81
CA THR A 355 -26.97 -19.57 -12.66
C THR A 355 -27.02 -18.99 -11.26
N ASN A 356 -25.86 -18.64 -10.69
CA ASN A 356 -25.75 -17.99 -9.37
C ASN A 356 -26.42 -18.83 -8.26
N TRP A 357 -26.11 -20.12 -8.24
CA TRP A 357 -26.59 -21.03 -7.21
C TRP A 357 -26.06 -20.66 -5.83
N GLN A 358 -26.80 -21.01 -4.79
CA GLN A 358 -26.44 -20.72 -3.41
C GLN A 358 -26.69 -21.96 -2.55
N LEU A 359 -25.63 -22.55 -2.04
CA LEU A 359 -25.66 -23.66 -1.09
C LEU A 359 -25.72 -23.09 0.32
N GLN A 360 -26.65 -23.57 1.15
CA GLN A 360 -26.71 -23.23 2.57
C GLN A 360 -26.72 -24.50 3.42
N PHE A 361 -26.03 -24.49 4.55
CA PHE A 361 -26.03 -25.57 5.54
C PHE A 361 -25.61 -25.02 6.91
N ASP A 362 -25.99 -25.72 7.98
CA ASP A 362 -25.59 -25.37 9.33
C ASP A 362 -24.56 -26.36 9.88
N LEU A 363 -23.48 -25.86 10.50
CA LEU A 363 -22.56 -26.65 11.32
C LEU A 363 -22.90 -26.51 12.82
N PRO A 364 -22.52 -27.49 13.67
CA PRO A 364 -22.55 -27.34 15.11
C PRO A 364 -21.76 -26.12 15.60
N ALA A 365 -22.20 -25.48 16.69
CA ALA A 365 -21.51 -24.30 17.27
C ALA A 365 -20.09 -24.56 17.81
N ASN A 366 -19.65 -25.83 17.86
CA ASN A 366 -18.29 -26.27 18.22
C ASN A 366 -17.43 -26.64 17.00
N GLU A 367 -17.93 -26.39 15.78
CA GLU A 367 -17.25 -26.54 14.50
C GLU A 367 -17.26 -25.20 13.75
N SER A 368 -16.22 -24.92 12.95
CA SER A 368 -16.17 -23.71 12.12
C SER A 368 -15.40 -23.95 10.84
N VAL A 369 -15.95 -23.55 9.70
CA VAL A 369 -15.25 -23.53 8.40
C VAL A 369 -14.02 -22.63 8.51
N THR A 370 -12.88 -23.11 8.01
CA THR A 370 -11.60 -22.39 7.95
C THR A 370 -11.08 -22.17 6.53
N GLY A 371 -11.69 -22.82 5.53
CA GLY A 371 -11.39 -22.59 4.12
C GLY A 371 -12.40 -23.27 3.20
N VAL A 372 -12.57 -22.73 1.99
CA VAL A 372 -13.47 -23.27 0.96
C VAL A 372 -12.76 -23.27 -0.39
N TRP A 373 -13.06 -24.26 -1.23
CA TRP A 373 -12.61 -24.33 -2.62
C TRP A 373 -13.77 -24.58 -3.58
N ASN A 374 -13.61 -24.07 -4.80
CA ASN A 374 -14.65 -23.99 -5.85
C ASN A 374 -15.89 -23.17 -5.46
N GLY A 375 -15.82 -22.35 -4.42
CA GLY A 375 -16.89 -21.43 -4.02
C GLY A 375 -16.39 -20.40 -3.01
N GLN A 376 -17.22 -19.39 -2.73
CA GLN A 376 -16.98 -18.36 -1.71
C GLN A 376 -17.94 -18.59 -0.54
N VAL A 377 -17.51 -18.33 0.70
CA VAL A 377 -18.31 -18.62 1.89
C VAL A 377 -18.64 -17.37 2.70
N ALA A 378 -19.90 -17.24 3.09
CA ALA A 378 -20.37 -16.32 4.12
C ALA A 378 -20.91 -17.11 5.32
N GLN A 379 -20.79 -16.56 6.52
CA GLN A 379 -21.24 -17.19 7.77
C GLN A 379 -22.14 -16.25 8.57
N SER A 380 -23.19 -16.79 9.17
CA SER A 380 -23.98 -16.12 10.21
C SER A 380 -24.28 -17.09 11.34
N GLY A 381 -23.59 -16.94 12.48
CA GLY A 381 -23.67 -17.89 13.58
C GLY A 381 -23.23 -19.29 13.15
N THR A 382 -24.14 -20.26 13.27
CA THR A 382 -23.92 -21.66 12.82
C THR A 382 -24.20 -21.90 11.33
N GLN A 383 -24.81 -20.93 10.64
CA GLN A 383 -25.21 -21.07 9.24
C GLN A 383 -24.11 -20.63 8.30
N TYR A 384 -23.85 -21.46 7.29
CA TYR A 384 -22.89 -21.23 6.22
C TYR A 384 -23.62 -21.15 4.87
N VAL A 385 -23.19 -20.20 4.05
CA VAL A 385 -23.69 -19.96 2.70
C VAL A 385 -22.52 -19.99 1.74
N ILE A 386 -22.49 -20.96 0.83
CA ILE A 386 -21.48 -21.07 -0.23
C ILE A 386 -22.09 -20.65 -1.58
N THR A 387 -21.45 -19.71 -2.25
CA THR A 387 -21.77 -19.22 -3.61
C THR A 387 -20.69 -19.66 -4.61
N PRO A 388 -20.97 -19.64 -5.94
CA PRO A 388 -20.01 -20.06 -6.95
C PRO A 388 -18.71 -19.24 -6.98
N ALA A 389 -17.64 -19.91 -7.39
CA ALA A 389 -16.47 -19.25 -7.94
C ALA A 389 -16.75 -18.78 -9.38
N SER A 390 -15.96 -17.83 -9.88
CA SER A 390 -16.21 -17.18 -11.18
C SER A 390 -16.34 -18.18 -12.36
N TRP A 391 -15.66 -19.32 -12.30
CA TRP A 391 -15.67 -20.37 -13.34
C TRP A 391 -16.79 -21.42 -13.22
N ASN A 392 -17.57 -21.46 -12.12
CA ASN A 392 -18.62 -22.48 -11.92
C ASN A 392 -20.02 -21.90 -11.60
N GLN A 393 -20.23 -20.62 -11.91
CA GLN A 393 -21.49 -19.89 -11.74
C GLN A 393 -22.70 -20.56 -12.42
N THR A 394 -22.49 -21.28 -13.52
CA THR A 394 -23.56 -21.91 -14.32
C THR A 394 -23.49 -23.43 -14.26
N ILE A 395 -24.55 -24.08 -13.78
CA ILE A 395 -24.75 -25.53 -13.86
C ILE A 395 -25.74 -25.81 -15.02
N ALA A 396 -25.23 -26.32 -16.14
CA ALA A 396 -26.07 -26.71 -17.27
C ALA A 396 -26.99 -27.92 -16.94
N PRO A 397 -28.09 -28.13 -17.68
CA PRO A 397 -28.93 -29.32 -17.55
C PRO A 397 -28.11 -30.62 -17.60
N GLY A 398 -28.36 -31.52 -16.65
CA GLY A 398 -27.64 -32.79 -16.50
C GLY A 398 -26.22 -32.68 -15.95
N SER A 399 -25.74 -31.48 -15.59
CA SER A 399 -24.38 -31.25 -15.08
C SER A 399 -24.35 -31.09 -13.55
N SER A 400 -23.15 -31.21 -12.98
CA SER A 400 -22.89 -31.01 -11.55
C SER A 400 -21.67 -30.14 -11.31
N VAL A 401 -21.62 -29.48 -10.16
CA VAL A 401 -20.44 -28.79 -9.62
C VAL A 401 -20.16 -29.30 -8.22
N THR A 402 -18.88 -29.39 -7.83
CA THR A 402 -18.49 -29.82 -6.49
C THR A 402 -17.73 -28.71 -5.78
N VAL A 403 -18.28 -28.27 -4.65
CA VAL A 403 -17.59 -27.39 -3.69
C VAL A 403 -17.06 -28.22 -2.53
N GLY A 404 -16.00 -27.77 -1.89
CA GLY A 404 -15.53 -28.37 -0.65
C GLY A 404 -15.02 -27.34 0.34
N PHE A 405 -14.94 -27.77 1.59
CA PHE A 405 -14.56 -26.93 2.72
C PHE A 405 -13.69 -27.70 3.70
N GLU A 406 -12.82 -26.97 4.37
CA GLU A 406 -12.14 -27.41 5.59
C GLU A 406 -12.83 -26.75 6.79
N ALA A 407 -12.99 -27.50 7.88
CA ALA A 407 -13.53 -27.00 9.12
C ALA A 407 -12.73 -27.51 10.33
N THR A 408 -12.56 -26.63 11.30
CA THR A 408 -12.10 -26.99 12.65
C THR A 408 -13.24 -27.57 13.46
N ARG A 409 -12.92 -28.44 14.42
CA ARG A 409 -13.89 -29.01 15.37
C ARG A 409 -13.30 -29.13 16.78
N THR A 410 -14.16 -28.98 17.78
CA THR A 410 -13.84 -29.30 19.17
C THR A 410 -14.82 -30.36 19.70
N GLY A 411 -14.42 -31.63 19.65
CA GLY A 411 -15.23 -32.78 20.06
C GLY A 411 -15.50 -33.79 18.95
N ALA A 412 -16.53 -34.62 19.13
CA ALA A 412 -16.96 -35.58 18.11
C ALA A 412 -17.65 -34.85 16.96
N TYR A 413 -17.32 -35.24 15.72
CA TYR A 413 -17.96 -34.69 14.52
C TYR A 413 -19.43 -35.11 14.41
N SER A 414 -20.24 -34.20 13.86
CA SER A 414 -21.59 -34.48 13.39
C SER A 414 -21.83 -33.86 12.00
N PRO A 415 -22.59 -34.51 11.11
CA PRO A 415 -22.78 -34.02 9.75
C PRO A 415 -23.51 -32.68 9.71
N PRO A 416 -23.25 -31.85 8.69
CA PRO A 416 -23.97 -30.59 8.49
C PRO A 416 -25.48 -30.83 8.35
N THR A 417 -26.26 -29.85 8.82
CA THR A 417 -27.73 -29.90 8.81
C THR A 417 -28.33 -28.77 7.97
N ASN A 418 -29.66 -28.69 7.88
CA ASN A 418 -30.39 -27.60 7.21
C ASN A 418 -29.91 -27.28 5.78
N LEU A 419 -29.68 -28.33 4.98
CA LEU A 419 -29.21 -28.23 3.60
C LEU A 419 -30.27 -27.58 2.68
N LEU A 420 -29.95 -26.42 2.15
CA LEU A 420 -30.76 -25.67 1.18
C LEU A 420 -29.95 -25.38 -0.10
N ILE A 421 -30.63 -25.32 -1.25
CA ILE A 421 -30.12 -24.72 -2.48
C ILE A 421 -31.08 -23.62 -2.91
N ASN A 422 -30.57 -22.40 -3.13
CA ASN A 422 -31.35 -21.20 -3.50
C ASN A 422 -32.52 -20.96 -2.51
N GLY A 423 -32.28 -21.17 -1.22
CA GLY A 423 -33.28 -21.07 -0.15
C GLY A 423 -34.33 -22.20 -0.14
N GLN A 424 -34.21 -23.24 -0.98
CA GLN A 424 -35.13 -24.38 -1.04
C GLN A 424 -34.50 -25.65 -0.45
N PRO A 425 -35.21 -26.42 0.40
CA PRO A 425 -34.73 -27.72 0.87
C PRO A 425 -34.51 -28.71 -0.27
N VAL A 426 -33.38 -29.41 -0.26
CA VAL A 426 -33.04 -30.45 -1.25
C VAL A 426 -32.94 -31.83 -0.63
N ALA A 427 -33.36 -32.85 -1.39
CA ALA A 427 -33.28 -34.24 -0.94
C ALA A 427 -31.81 -34.73 -0.98
N GLY A 428 -31.23 -35.01 0.20
CA GLY A 428 -29.84 -35.49 0.31
C GLY A 428 -29.17 -35.33 1.68
N GLY A 429 -29.75 -34.56 2.61
CA GLY A 429 -29.16 -34.33 3.94
C GLY A 429 -29.22 -35.54 4.88
N THR A 430 -28.06 -36.01 5.34
CA THR A 430 -27.95 -37.03 6.39
C THR A 430 -28.03 -36.41 7.78
N GLY A 431 -29.20 -36.43 8.44
CA GLY A 431 -29.33 -35.89 9.80
C GLY A 431 -30.73 -35.98 10.41
N THR A 432 -31.14 -37.18 10.83
CA THR A 432 -32.38 -37.37 11.62
C THR A 432 -32.19 -36.93 13.07
N GLY A 433 -32.93 -35.91 13.52
CA GLY A 433 -33.02 -35.49 14.93
C GLY A 433 -34.47 -35.37 15.38
N THR A 434 -34.91 -36.27 16.26
CA THR A 434 -36.31 -36.35 16.72
C THR A 434 -36.67 -35.26 17.74
N GLY A 435 -37.63 -34.40 17.41
CA GLY A 435 -38.31 -33.48 18.34
C GLY A 435 -39.80 -33.80 18.44
N THR A 436 -40.30 -34.00 19.66
CA THR A 436 -41.64 -34.57 19.96
C THR A 436 -42.80 -33.74 19.42
N GLY A 437 -43.77 -34.39 18.76
CA GLY A 437 -44.98 -33.73 18.28
C GLY A 437 -45.93 -33.29 19.39
N GLY A 438 -46.44 -32.06 19.28
CA GLY A 438 -47.59 -31.54 20.03
C GLY A 438 -48.62 -30.99 19.06
N THR A 439 -49.80 -31.60 19.00
CA THR A 439 -50.88 -31.22 18.06
C THR A 439 -51.55 -29.90 18.44
N GLY A 440 -51.63 -28.96 17.49
CA GLY A 440 -52.29 -27.66 17.66
C GLY A 440 -53.07 -27.27 16.40
N THR A 441 -54.39 -27.50 16.42
CA THR A 441 -55.34 -27.19 15.34
C THR A 441 -55.34 -25.72 14.92
N GLY A 442 -55.54 -25.46 13.63
CA GLY A 442 -55.55 -24.10 13.07
C GLY A 442 -56.75 -23.23 13.47
N GLY A 443 -56.63 -21.93 13.18
CA GLY A 443 -57.68 -20.94 13.35
C GLY A 443 -57.56 -19.82 12.31
N THR A 444 -58.57 -19.67 11.47
CA THR A 444 -58.78 -18.52 10.57
C THR A 444 -59.47 -17.37 11.32
N GLY A 445 -59.13 -16.13 10.98
CA GLY A 445 -59.84 -14.92 11.43
C GLY A 445 -59.13 -13.64 10.96
N THR A 446 -59.45 -13.10 9.77
CA THR A 446 -60.48 -12.06 9.53
C THR A 446 -60.29 -10.73 10.27
N GLY A 447 -59.70 -9.77 9.54
CA GLY A 447 -60.11 -8.37 9.36
C GLY A 447 -60.80 -7.57 10.49
N GLY A 448 -60.25 -6.39 10.75
CA GLY A 448 -60.91 -5.29 11.49
C GLY A 448 -60.59 -3.93 10.87
N THR A 449 -61.61 -3.22 10.37
CA THR A 449 -61.55 -1.89 9.75
C THR A 449 -62.10 -0.79 10.66
N GLY A 450 -61.59 0.46 10.54
CA GLY A 450 -62.24 1.67 11.06
C GLY A 450 -61.25 2.81 11.36
N THR A 451 -61.09 3.84 10.51
CA THR A 451 -61.81 5.14 10.54
C THR A 451 -61.60 5.97 11.82
N GLY A 452 -61.24 7.26 11.79
CA GLY A 452 -60.96 8.21 10.70
C GLY A 452 -61.09 9.68 11.20
N GLY A 453 -60.58 10.69 10.47
CA GLY A 453 -60.78 12.10 10.87
C GLY A 453 -59.97 13.18 10.11
N THR A 454 -60.62 13.83 9.13
CA THR A 454 -60.56 15.27 8.75
C THR A 454 -59.29 16.12 9.02
N GLY A 455 -58.69 16.89 8.11
CA GLY A 455 -58.99 17.19 6.69
C GLY A 455 -59.50 18.62 6.41
N ILE A 456 -58.57 19.58 6.17
CA ILE A 456 -58.73 20.93 5.53
C ILE A 456 -57.32 21.34 4.99
N GLY A 457 -57.10 22.05 3.87
CA GLY A 457 -58.00 22.44 2.77
C GLY A 457 -57.74 23.83 2.13
N GLY A 458 -56.73 23.99 1.25
CA GLY A 458 -56.48 25.22 0.46
C GLY A 458 -55.29 25.08 -0.52
N THR A 459 -55.47 24.87 -1.83
CA THR A 459 -55.72 25.84 -2.92
C THR A 459 -54.52 26.72 -3.36
N GLY A 460 -53.95 26.39 -4.53
CA GLY A 460 -53.57 27.33 -5.61
C GLY A 460 -52.29 28.16 -5.42
N THR A 461 -51.54 28.54 -6.44
CA THR A 461 -51.66 28.40 -7.92
C THR A 461 -50.26 28.56 -8.54
N GLY A 462 -50.00 27.98 -9.71
CA GLY A 462 -48.70 28.08 -10.38
C GLY A 462 -48.41 29.45 -11.01
N GLY A 463 -47.13 29.70 -11.29
CA GLY A 463 -46.64 30.85 -12.06
C GLY A 463 -45.30 30.54 -12.72
N THR A 464 -45.26 30.59 -14.05
CA THR A 464 -44.06 30.43 -14.87
C THR A 464 -43.40 31.77 -15.17
N GLY A 465 -42.06 31.80 -15.32
CA GLY A 465 -41.29 32.98 -15.74
C GLY A 465 -39.79 32.84 -15.44
N THR A 466 -39.01 32.25 -16.34
CA THR A 466 -38.19 32.95 -17.37
C THR A 466 -37.00 33.78 -16.83
N GLY A 467 -35.80 33.19 -16.95
CA GLY A 467 -34.58 33.79 -17.50
C GLY A 467 -34.07 35.15 -17.01
N GLY A 468 -32.89 35.14 -16.37
CA GLY A 468 -32.07 36.34 -16.15
C GLY A 468 -30.58 35.99 -16.06
N THR A 469 -29.80 36.33 -17.09
CA THR A 469 -28.33 36.29 -17.08
C THR A 469 -27.74 37.52 -16.37
N GLY A 470 -26.69 37.36 -15.56
CA GLY A 470 -26.09 38.51 -14.85
C GLY A 470 -24.81 38.22 -14.05
N THR A 471 -23.69 38.19 -14.77
CA THR A 471 -22.28 38.36 -14.33
C THR A 471 -21.98 39.00 -12.95
N GLY A 472 -21.06 38.36 -12.21
CA GLY A 472 -19.81 38.98 -11.70
C GLY A 472 -19.86 39.99 -10.54
N GLY A 473 -19.23 39.65 -9.42
CA GLY A 473 -18.97 40.56 -8.30
C GLY A 473 -17.87 40.09 -7.37
N THR A 474 -16.68 40.69 -7.47
CA THR A 474 -15.52 40.48 -6.57
C THR A 474 -15.77 41.06 -5.18
N GLY A 475 -15.35 40.37 -4.11
CA GLY A 475 -15.37 40.89 -2.73
C GLY A 475 -14.20 40.38 -1.90
N THR A 476 -13.26 41.27 -1.57
CA THR A 476 -12.09 40.98 -0.73
C THR A 476 -12.37 41.19 0.77
N GLY A 477 -11.80 40.30 1.58
CA GLY A 477 -11.37 40.50 2.99
C GLY A 477 -12.26 41.30 3.95
N GLY A 478 -12.93 40.61 4.88
CA GLY A 478 -13.54 41.22 6.07
C GLY A 478 -13.83 40.21 7.17
N THR A 479 -13.27 40.44 8.36
CA THR A 479 -13.56 39.65 9.57
C THR A 479 -14.96 40.00 10.12
N GLY A 480 -15.83 39.00 10.32
CA GLY A 480 -17.20 39.23 10.78
C GLY A 480 -18.02 37.97 11.07
N THR A 481 -17.91 37.49 12.30
CA THR A 481 -18.90 36.71 13.08
C THR A 481 -20.20 36.22 12.40
N GLY A 482 -20.45 34.91 12.47
CA GLY A 482 -21.80 34.37 12.70
C GLY A 482 -22.62 33.94 11.48
N GLY A 483 -22.06 33.11 10.60
CA GLY A 483 -22.83 32.26 9.69
C GLY A 483 -22.88 30.81 10.20
N SER A 484 -24.00 30.10 10.02
CA SER A 484 -24.08 28.68 10.36
C SER A 484 -23.20 27.87 9.41
N THR A 485 -22.09 27.32 9.91
CA THR A 485 -21.15 26.51 9.14
C THR A 485 -21.63 25.06 9.10
N SER A 486 -22.47 24.74 8.12
CA SER A 486 -22.60 23.37 7.63
C SER A 486 -21.27 22.94 6.98
N GLY A 487 -20.88 21.68 7.14
CA GLY A 487 -19.80 21.10 6.35
C GLY A 487 -20.24 20.88 4.89
N GLN A 488 -19.32 20.41 4.06
CA GLN A 488 -19.61 20.03 2.66
C GLN A 488 -19.44 18.53 2.44
N TYR A 489 -20.12 17.98 1.43
CA TYR A 489 -19.89 16.62 0.94
C TYR A 489 -19.21 16.67 -0.43
N SER A 490 -18.02 16.07 -0.54
CA SER A 490 -17.20 16.07 -1.77
C SER A 490 -16.54 14.71 -2.03
N PRO A 491 -17.31 13.67 -2.44
CA PRO A 491 -16.78 12.33 -2.70
C PRO A 491 -15.74 12.31 -3.83
N TYR A 492 -14.82 11.34 -3.77
CA TYR A 492 -13.87 11.11 -4.85
C TYR A 492 -14.54 10.50 -6.08
N VAL A 493 -13.99 10.81 -7.26
CA VAL A 493 -14.35 10.20 -8.55
C VAL A 493 -13.06 10.00 -9.34
N ASP A 494 -12.62 8.77 -9.57
CA ASP A 494 -11.62 8.48 -10.59
C ASP A 494 -12.25 8.69 -11.98
N ILE A 495 -11.84 9.76 -12.66
CA ILE A 495 -12.34 10.10 -14.01
C ILE A 495 -11.59 9.40 -15.14
N THR A 496 -10.65 8.52 -14.81
CA THR A 496 -9.94 7.62 -15.73
C THR A 496 -10.51 6.20 -15.70
N LEU A 497 -11.28 5.84 -14.67
CA LEU A 497 -11.85 4.51 -14.49
C LEU A 497 -12.89 4.15 -15.57
N TYR A 498 -12.82 2.88 -15.99
CA TYR A 498 -13.79 2.22 -16.87
C TYR A 498 -14.98 1.75 -16.00
N PRO A 499 -16.27 1.86 -16.41
CA PRO A 499 -16.74 1.57 -17.77
C PRO A 499 -17.53 2.67 -18.50
N GLY A 500 -17.05 3.00 -19.71
CA GLY A 500 -17.92 3.52 -20.78
C GLY A 500 -17.26 4.60 -21.65
N PRO A 501 -17.65 4.71 -22.95
CA PRO A 501 -17.15 5.77 -23.85
C PRO A 501 -17.60 7.18 -23.46
N ASN A 502 -18.40 7.32 -22.40
CA ASN A 502 -18.99 8.56 -21.91
C ASN A 502 -18.45 8.98 -20.52
N GLY A 503 -17.66 8.13 -19.84
CA GLY A 503 -17.24 8.32 -18.44
C GLY A 503 -18.38 8.43 -17.43
N TYR A 504 -18.14 9.15 -16.33
CA TYR A 504 -19.00 9.12 -15.14
C TYR A 504 -20.30 9.93 -15.29
N ASP A 505 -21.42 9.39 -14.80
CA ASP A 505 -22.73 10.03 -14.84
C ASP A 505 -22.96 11.02 -13.68
N PHE A 506 -22.34 12.19 -13.80
CA PHE A 506 -22.55 13.32 -12.90
C PHE A 506 -24.02 13.80 -12.85
N SER A 507 -24.85 13.51 -13.86
CA SER A 507 -26.27 13.89 -13.85
C SER A 507 -27.07 13.04 -12.86
N SER A 508 -26.78 11.73 -12.79
CA SER A 508 -27.39 10.85 -11.78
C SER A 508 -26.90 11.19 -10.36
N ALA A 509 -25.61 11.53 -10.20
CA ALA A 509 -25.07 11.99 -8.91
C ALA A 509 -25.74 13.29 -8.43
N ALA A 510 -25.90 14.29 -9.30
CA ALA A 510 -26.60 15.53 -8.96
C ALA A 510 -28.08 15.31 -8.61
N GLN A 511 -28.76 14.39 -9.29
CA GLN A 511 -30.13 13.96 -8.95
C GLN A 511 -30.21 13.23 -7.60
N ALA A 512 -29.12 12.58 -7.18
CA ALA A 512 -29.00 11.95 -5.87
C ALA A 512 -28.57 12.91 -4.75
N GLY A 513 -28.35 14.20 -5.05
CA GLY A 513 -28.08 15.26 -4.07
C GLY A 513 -26.63 15.76 -4.00
N VAL A 514 -25.70 15.11 -4.71
CA VAL A 514 -24.26 15.46 -4.76
C VAL A 514 -24.06 16.86 -5.35
N LYS A 515 -23.35 17.74 -4.63
CA LYS A 515 -23.09 19.14 -5.03
C LYS A 515 -21.62 19.44 -5.31
N ASN A 516 -20.70 18.63 -4.80
CA ASN A 516 -19.27 18.76 -5.00
C ASN A 516 -18.67 17.39 -5.33
N ALA A 517 -17.54 17.35 -6.03
CA ALA A 517 -16.81 16.12 -6.33
C ALA A 517 -15.31 16.37 -6.39
N THR A 518 -14.52 15.45 -5.83
CA THR A 518 -13.06 15.49 -5.87
C THR A 518 -12.57 14.57 -7.00
N LEU A 519 -12.01 15.17 -8.04
CA LEU A 519 -11.61 14.46 -9.25
C LEU A 519 -10.21 13.87 -9.08
N ALA A 520 -10.11 12.56 -9.19
CA ALA A 520 -8.91 11.76 -8.99
C ALA A 520 -8.36 11.19 -10.32
N PHE A 521 -7.05 11.05 -10.51
CA PHE A 521 -5.94 11.79 -9.88
C PHE A 521 -5.02 12.35 -10.96
N ILE A 522 -4.38 13.50 -10.72
CA ILE A 522 -3.29 13.98 -11.56
C ILE A 522 -1.95 13.53 -10.98
N THR A 523 -1.17 12.81 -11.80
CA THR A 523 0.20 12.39 -11.49
C THR A 523 1.12 12.67 -12.69
N ALA A 524 2.40 12.36 -12.57
CA ALA A 524 3.38 12.53 -13.64
C ALA A 524 3.26 11.41 -14.69
N ASP A 525 3.15 11.80 -15.95
CA ASP A 525 3.31 10.90 -17.08
C ASP A 525 4.78 10.47 -17.27
N PRO A 526 5.09 9.50 -18.17
CA PRO A 526 6.46 9.11 -18.50
C PRO A 526 7.42 10.24 -18.96
N ASN A 527 6.90 11.40 -19.34
CA ASN A 527 7.66 12.60 -19.72
C ASN A 527 7.71 13.65 -18.59
N GLY A 528 7.22 13.33 -17.39
CA GLY A 528 7.18 14.21 -16.22
C GLY A 528 6.10 15.30 -16.28
N GLN A 529 5.09 15.16 -17.14
CA GLN A 529 4.01 16.16 -17.31
C GLN A 529 2.77 15.79 -16.49
N ALA A 530 1.97 16.79 -16.12
CA ALA A 530 0.68 16.58 -15.46
C ALA A 530 -0.30 15.82 -16.38
N ALA A 531 -0.69 14.62 -15.96
CA ALA A 531 -1.64 13.78 -16.66
C ALA A 531 -2.57 13.03 -15.69
N TRP A 532 -3.82 12.82 -16.11
CA TRP A 532 -4.76 12.02 -15.33
C TRP A 532 -4.33 10.54 -15.34
N GLY A 533 -4.21 9.94 -14.14
CA GLY A 533 -3.67 8.60 -13.93
C GLY A 533 -2.22 8.40 -14.39
N GLY A 534 -1.48 9.47 -14.67
CA GLY A 534 -0.13 9.40 -15.25
C GLY A 534 -0.11 8.92 -16.70
N TYR A 535 -1.26 8.89 -17.38
CA TYR A 535 -1.36 8.41 -18.76
C TYR A 535 -1.08 9.55 -19.75
N SER A 536 -0.05 9.47 -20.59
CA SER A 536 0.23 10.50 -21.62
C SER A 536 -0.93 10.74 -22.60
N ALA A 537 -1.88 9.80 -22.72
CA ALA A 537 -3.12 10.00 -23.46
C ALA A 537 -4.04 11.06 -22.81
N PHE A 538 -4.00 11.21 -21.49
CA PHE A 538 -4.73 12.20 -20.69
C PHE A 538 -3.80 13.31 -20.12
N ASP A 539 -2.66 13.57 -20.77
CA ASP A 539 -1.86 14.77 -20.50
C ASP A 539 -2.73 16.04 -20.66
N VAL A 540 -2.63 16.92 -19.67
CA VAL A 540 -3.48 18.11 -19.50
C VAL A 540 -3.32 19.14 -20.63
N THR A 541 -2.17 19.15 -21.31
CA THR A 541 -1.78 20.17 -22.30
C THR A 541 -1.60 19.64 -23.72
N GLY A 542 -1.43 18.33 -23.90
CA GLY A 542 -1.14 17.69 -25.18
C GLY A 542 -1.69 16.28 -25.36
N GLY A 543 -2.45 15.75 -24.40
CA GLY A 543 -2.95 14.37 -24.42
C GLY A 543 -3.90 14.08 -25.59
N SER A 544 -3.70 12.95 -26.26
CA SER A 544 -4.51 12.51 -27.41
C SER A 544 -5.99 12.25 -27.10
N GLN A 545 -6.32 12.07 -25.81
CA GLN A 545 -7.67 11.90 -25.26
C GLN A 545 -8.03 12.99 -24.23
N SER A 546 -7.29 14.11 -24.18
CA SER A 546 -7.61 15.27 -23.32
C SER A 546 -9.06 15.76 -23.48
N SER A 547 -9.64 15.63 -24.68
CA SER A 547 -11.05 15.95 -24.95
C SER A 547 -12.06 15.06 -24.20
N PHE A 548 -11.71 13.82 -23.87
CA PHE A 548 -12.56 12.95 -23.04
C PHE A 548 -12.67 13.50 -21.61
N ILE A 549 -11.54 13.83 -20.99
CA ILE A 549 -11.48 14.43 -19.65
C ILE A 549 -12.15 15.82 -19.62
N ASN A 550 -11.88 16.65 -20.63
CA ASN A 550 -12.53 17.97 -20.74
C ASN A 550 -14.07 17.84 -20.82
N ASN A 551 -14.58 16.79 -21.48
CA ASN A 551 -16.01 16.50 -21.51
C ASN A 551 -16.54 15.99 -20.16
N GLN A 552 -15.79 15.18 -19.39
CA GLN A 552 -16.18 14.79 -18.02
C GLN A 552 -16.40 16.04 -17.14
N ILE A 553 -15.42 16.94 -17.14
CA ILE A 553 -15.43 18.15 -16.30
C ILE A 553 -16.53 19.12 -16.78
N ALA A 554 -16.75 19.23 -18.09
CA ALA A 554 -17.88 19.98 -18.63
C ALA A 554 -19.25 19.36 -18.26
N ASN A 555 -19.37 18.03 -18.22
CA ASN A 555 -20.59 17.34 -17.79
C ASN A 555 -20.87 17.55 -16.29
N MET A 556 -19.84 17.46 -15.44
CA MET A 556 -19.91 17.78 -14.00
C MET A 556 -20.41 19.21 -13.77
N HIS A 557 -19.77 20.20 -14.41
CA HIS A 557 -20.23 21.60 -14.32
C HIS A 557 -21.65 21.80 -14.88
N SER A 558 -22.04 21.06 -15.93
CA SER A 558 -23.40 21.11 -16.50
C SER A 558 -24.46 20.47 -15.59
N ALA A 559 -24.07 19.50 -14.75
CA ALA A 559 -24.90 18.94 -13.69
C ALA A 559 -25.02 19.86 -12.46
N GLY A 560 -24.24 20.95 -12.41
CA GLY A 560 -24.22 21.90 -11.29
C GLY A 560 -23.31 21.47 -10.13
N ILE A 561 -22.41 20.51 -10.35
CA ILE A 561 -21.46 20.01 -9.35
C ILE A 561 -20.17 20.85 -9.40
N ASN A 562 -19.69 21.27 -8.22
CA ASN A 562 -18.41 21.94 -8.06
C ASN A 562 -17.25 20.92 -8.03
N GLY A 563 -16.16 21.21 -8.74
CA GLY A 563 -14.98 20.34 -8.74
C GLY A 563 -13.92 20.75 -7.73
N THR A 564 -13.27 19.76 -7.14
CA THR A 564 -11.90 19.82 -6.60
C THR A 564 -11.01 18.96 -7.48
N ILE A 565 -9.77 19.36 -7.77
CA ILE A 565 -8.80 18.51 -8.50
C ILE A 565 -7.80 17.94 -7.50
N SER A 566 -7.68 16.61 -7.45
CA SER A 566 -6.70 15.92 -6.59
C SER A 566 -5.45 15.52 -7.37
N PHE A 567 -4.30 15.77 -6.75
CA PHE A 567 -2.96 15.37 -7.20
C PHE A 567 -2.42 14.28 -6.30
N GLY A 568 -1.75 13.28 -6.88
CA GLY A 568 -1.11 12.19 -6.11
C GLY A 568 -1.97 10.93 -6.05
N GLY A 569 -2.29 10.48 -4.83
CA GLY A 569 -2.94 9.19 -4.55
C GLY A 569 -1.97 8.01 -4.49
N ALA A 570 -2.50 6.82 -4.18
CA ALA A 570 -1.73 5.62 -3.84
C ALA A 570 -0.80 5.08 -4.95
N ALA A 571 -1.04 5.47 -6.22
CA ALA A 571 -0.33 4.93 -7.38
C ALA A 571 0.14 6.01 -8.37
N GLY A 572 1.27 5.74 -9.03
CA GLY A 572 1.92 6.63 -9.98
C GLY A 572 3.12 7.37 -9.40
N THR A 573 3.64 8.35 -10.14
CA THR A 573 4.74 9.23 -9.66
C THR A 573 4.15 10.61 -9.41
N ASP A 574 4.22 11.12 -8.17
CA ASP A 574 3.83 12.51 -7.90
C ASP A 574 4.72 13.50 -8.67
N LEU A 575 4.13 14.61 -9.13
CA LEU A 575 4.81 15.62 -9.94
C LEU A 575 6.02 16.25 -9.22
N SER A 576 6.04 16.30 -7.88
CA SER A 576 7.18 16.79 -7.11
C SER A 576 8.31 15.77 -6.94
N ALA A 577 8.04 14.49 -7.20
CA ALA A 577 9.01 13.40 -7.15
C ALA A 577 9.74 13.17 -8.50
N VAL A 578 9.34 13.88 -9.56
CA VAL A 578 10.02 13.85 -10.86
C VAL A 578 11.49 14.28 -10.72
N SER A 579 12.40 13.56 -11.37
CA SER A 579 13.84 13.82 -11.26
C SER A 579 14.21 15.21 -11.80
N GLY A 580 14.88 16.01 -10.96
CA GLY A 580 15.25 17.39 -11.31
C GLY A 580 14.12 18.42 -11.17
N GLN A 581 12.96 18.05 -10.64
CA GLN A 581 11.84 18.97 -10.44
C GLN A 581 12.24 20.15 -9.55
N THR A 582 11.81 21.36 -9.92
CA THR A 582 11.99 22.58 -9.12
C THR A 582 10.64 23.18 -8.73
N PRO A 583 10.55 23.97 -7.64
CA PRO A 583 9.29 24.58 -7.23
C PRO A 583 8.61 25.39 -8.33
N THR A 584 9.36 26.20 -9.08
CA THR A 584 8.82 27.00 -10.19
C THR A 584 8.38 26.11 -11.36
N ALA A 585 9.13 25.07 -11.72
CA ALA A 585 8.70 24.15 -12.77
C ALA A 585 7.41 23.39 -12.40
N LEU A 586 7.25 23.05 -11.11
CA LEU A 586 6.07 22.38 -10.58
C LEU A 586 4.86 23.33 -10.47
N GLU A 587 5.08 24.57 -10.05
CA GLU A 587 4.08 25.63 -10.10
C GLU A 587 3.52 25.80 -11.52
N GLN A 588 4.36 25.78 -12.56
CA GLN A 588 3.88 25.85 -13.95
C GLN A 588 3.03 24.63 -14.36
N GLN A 589 3.28 23.43 -13.81
CA GLN A 589 2.40 22.28 -13.99
C GLN A 589 1.04 22.51 -13.31
N PHE A 590 1.01 22.98 -12.06
CA PHE A 590 -0.26 23.29 -11.38
C PHE A 590 -1.03 24.42 -12.07
N LEU A 591 -0.32 25.45 -12.57
CA LEU A 591 -0.91 26.51 -13.36
C LEU A 591 -1.48 26.00 -14.69
N SER A 592 -0.89 24.98 -15.32
CA SER A 592 -1.46 24.39 -16.55
C SER A 592 -2.82 23.74 -16.26
N VAL A 593 -2.91 22.98 -15.16
CA VAL A 593 -4.15 22.35 -14.66
C VAL A 593 -5.23 23.40 -14.35
N VAL A 594 -4.92 24.37 -13.49
CA VAL A 594 -5.86 25.44 -13.10
C VAL A 594 -6.29 26.25 -14.32
N ASN A 595 -5.38 26.52 -15.27
CA ASN A 595 -5.73 27.25 -16.48
C ASN A 595 -6.59 26.46 -17.47
N THR A 596 -6.40 25.15 -17.58
CA THR A 596 -7.18 24.29 -18.46
C THR A 596 -8.60 24.08 -17.92
N TYR A 597 -8.75 23.76 -16.64
CA TYR A 597 -10.04 23.32 -16.07
C TYR A 597 -10.84 24.42 -15.39
N LYS A 598 -10.20 25.54 -15.02
CA LYS A 598 -10.81 26.65 -14.24
C LYS A 598 -11.40 26.21 -12.90
N ILE A 599 -10.82 25.16 -12.32
CA ILE A 599 -11.07 24.70 -10.96
C ILE A 599 -9.95 25.24 -10.06
N TYR A 600 -10.34 25.84 -8.93
CA TYR A 600 -9.44 26.53 -8.00
C TYR A 600 -9.43 25.90 -6.59
N HIS A 601 -10.17 24.80 -6.41
CA HIS A 601 -10.08 23.94 -5.24
C HIS A 601 -9.13 22.78 -5.60
N LEU A 602 -8.00 22.70 -4.91
CA LEU A 602 -6.95 21.73 -5.19
C LEU A 602 -6.70 20.87 -3.96
N ASP A 603 -6.61 19.56 -4.18
CA ASP A 603 -6.32 18.55 -3.18
C ASP A 603 -4.97 17.91 -3.47
N PHE A 604 -4.18 17.68 -2.42
CA PHE A 604 -2.90 17.00 -2.49
C PHE A 604 -2.99 15.74 -1.65
N ASP A 605 -3.23 14.63 -2.34
CA ASP A 605 -3.35 13.30 -1.74
C ASP A 605 -1.96 12.67 -1.64
N VAL A 606 -1.41 12.68 -0.43
CA VAL A 606 0.01 12.42 -0.18
C VAL A 606 0.19 11.07 0.52
N GLU A 607 0.40 10.05 -0.32
CA GLU A 607 0.44 8.65 0.08
C GLU A 607 1.81 7.99 -0.07
N GLY A 608 1.91 6.76 0.46
CA GLY A 608 3.01 5.83 0.21
C GLY A 608 4.41 6.44 0.32
N ALA A 609 5.22 6.24 -0.71
CA ALA A 609 6.62 6.69 -0.74
C ALA A 609 6.79 8.23 -0.70
N LEU A 610 5.76 9.01 -1.06
CA LEU A 610 5.85 10.48 -1.06
C LEU A 610 5.93 11.03 0.37
N GLN A 611 5.21 10.45 1.34
CA GLN A 611 5.28 10.83 2.76
C GLN A 611 6.70 10.70 3.33
N GLY A 612 7.50 9.78 2.80
CA GLY A 612 8.91 9.59 3.17
C GLY A 612 9.89 10.53 2.45
N ASN A 613 9.46 11.26 1.41
CA ASN A 613 10.33 12.03 0.53
C ASN A 613 10.31 13.54 0.87
N THR A 614 11.01 13.92 1.94
CA THR A 614 11.14 15.31 2.42
C THR A 614 11.55 16.31 1.32
N GLN A 615 12.37 15.88 0.35
CA GLN A 615 12.80 16.77 -0.75
C GLN A 615 11.68 17.03 -1.75
N ALA A 616 10.94 16.00 -2.16
CA ALA A 616 9.76 16.14 -3.01
C ALA A 616 8.68 16.98 -2.32
N LEU A 617 8.33 16.64 -1.06
CA LEU A 617 7.36 17.40 -0.24
C LEU A 617 7.75 18.88 -0.09
N THR A 618 9.04 19.18 0.10
CA THR A 618 9.53 20.59 0.16
C THR A 618 9.39 21.30 -1.19
N THR A 619 9.60 20.58 -2.30
CA THR A 619 9.39 21.11 -3.65
C THR A 619 7.90 21.37 -3.92
N GLN A 620 7.04 20.42 -3.54
CA GLN A 620 5.58 20.51 -3.64
C GLN A 620 5.04 21.71 -2.85
N ALA A 621 5.37 21.82 -1.56
CA ALA A 621 4.91 22.90 -0.70
C ALA A 621 5.32 24.29 -1.23
N LYS A 622 6.56 24.45 -1.72
CA LYS A 622 7.01 25.73 -2.31
C LYS A 622 6.27 26.05 -3.61
N ALA A 623 5.99 25.05 -4.45
CA ALA A 623 5.21 25.24 -5.68
C ALA A 623 3.76 25.63 -5.38
N ILE A 624 3.14 25.03 -4.37
CA ILE A 624 1.80 25.40 -3.90
C ILE A 624 1.76 26.82 -3.36
N ALA A 625 2.74 27.23 -2.55
CA ALA A 625 2.82 28.59 -2.01
C ALA A 625 2.99 29.65 -3.12
N LEU A 626 3.79 29.35 -4.16
CA LEU A 626 3.92 30.19 -5.36
C LEU A 626 2.58 30.30 -6.12
N LEU A 627 1.92 29.16 -6.38
CA LEU A 627 0.61 29.11 -7.03
C LEU A 627 -0.44 29.92 -6.26
N GLN A 628 -0.51 29.78 -4.92
CA GLN A 628 -1.39 30.55 -4.06
C GLN A 628 -1.13 32.05 -4.16
N GLN A 629 0.14 32.47 -4.20
CA GLN A 629 0.51 33.87 -4.39
C GLN A 629 0.10 34.39 -5.78
N GLN A 630 0.39 33.66 -6.84
CA GLN A 630 0.10 34.07 -8.20
C GLN A 630 -1.41 34.16 -8.46
N GLU A 631 -2.17 33.13 -8.09
CA GLU A 631 -3.60 33.08 -8.37
C GLU A 631 -4.40 34.05 -7.47
N ALA A 632 -3.94 34.32 -6.25
CA ALA A 632 -4.49 35.43 -5.46
C ALA A 632 -4.24 36.80 -6.12
N ALA A 633 -3.08 37.01 -6.75
CA ALA A 633 -2.78 38.24 -7.50
C ALA A 633 -3.60 38.36 -8.79
N ASN A 634 -3.97 37.23 -9.41
CA ASN A 634 -4.85 37.17 -10.59
C ASN A 634 -6.34 37.36 -10.24
N GLY A 635 -6.71 37.37 -8.95
CA GLY A 635 -8.09 37.49 -8.49
C GLY A 635 -8.87 36.17 -8.47
N THR A 636 -8.17 35.04 -8.58
CA THR A 636 -8.68 33.67 -8.66
C THR A 636 -8.02 32.76 -7.59
N PRO A 637 -8.00 33.15 -6.31
CA PRO A 637 -7.22 32.47 -5.28
C PRO A 637 -7.57 30.99 -5.14
N VAL A 638 -6.55 30.12 -5.12
CA VAL A 638 -6.73 28.68 -4.92
C VAL A 638 -6.82 28.31 -3.43
N THR A 639 -7.74 27.41 -3.09
CA THR A 639 -7.80 26.76 -1.77
C THR A 639 -7.12 25.40 -1.85
N VAL A 640 -6.44 25.00 -0.77
CA VAL A 640 -5.62 23.79 -0.74
C VAL A 640 -6.10 22.85 0.37
N SER A 641 -6.46 21.63 0.02
CA SER A 641 -6.55 20.51 0.96
C SER A 641 -5.30 19.63 0.87
N TYR A 642 -4.98 18.98 1.99
CA TYR A 642 -4.11 17.80 2.00
C TYR A 642 -4.94 16.61 2.43
N THR A 643 -4.92 15.55 1.63
CA THR A 643 -5.52 14.24 1.95
C THR A 643 -4.40 13.29 2.35
N LEU A 644 -4.57 12.62 3.49
CA LEU A 644 -3.48 11.95 4.20
C LEU A 644 -3.93 10.64 4.87
N PRO A 645 -3.12 9.57 4.80
CA PRO A 645 -3.32 8.35 5.60
C PRO A 645 -3.31 8.66 7.11
N VAL A 646 -4.20 7.99 7.86
CA VAL A 646 -4.40 8.23 9.29
C VAL A 646 -4.54 6.91 10.03
N LEU A 647 -4.17 6.89 11.32
CA LEU A 647 -4.54 5.81 12.22
C LEU A 647 -5.71 6.28 13.11
N PRO A 648 -6.41 5.38 13.83
CA PRO A 648 -7.35 5.78 14.88
C PRO A 648 -6.70 6.64 16.00
N THR A 649 -5.36 6.63 16.08
CA THR A 649 -4.54 7.49 16.96
C THR A 649 -4.13 8.83 16.33
N GLY A 650 -4.63 9.17 15.14
CA GLY A 650 -4.36 10.40 14.40
C GLY A 650 -3.31 10.25 13.30
N LEU A 651 -2.86 11.37 12.73
CA LEU A 651 -1.81 11.39 11.72
C LEU A 651 -0.48 10.92 12.31
N VAL A 652 0.23 10.07 11.59
CA VAL A 652 1.52 9.53 12.03
C VAL A 652 2.58 10.66 12.09
N PRO A 653 3.35 10.77 13.19
CA PRO A 653 4.45 11.74 13.31
C PRO A 653 5.73 11.25 12.64
N GLY A 654 6.65 12.18 12.34
CA GLY A 654 7.96 11.86 11.78
C GLY A 654 7.97 11.64 10.26
N GLN A 655 9.16 11.40 9.70
CA GLN A 655 9.33 11.15 8.27
C GLN A 655 8.59 9.87 7.86
N GLY A 656 7.79 9.92 6.79
CA GLY A 656 6.89 8.85 6.40
C GLY A 656 5.46 8.97 6.94
N GLY A 657 5.17 9.94 7.82
CA GLY A 657 3.83 10.17 8.37
C GLY A 657 3.20 11.50 7.97
N GLY A 658 1.87 11.50 7.82
CA GLY A 658 1.08 12.66 7.37
C GLY A 658 1.24 13.93 8.23
N LEU A 659 1.55 13.82 9.53
CA LEU A 659 1.77 15.01 10.36
C LEU A 659 3.03 15.78 9.93
N ASN A 660 4.06 15.07 9.47
CA ASN A 660 5.28 15.69 8.92
C ASN A 660 5.02 16.35 7.55
N VAL A 661 4.09 15.81 6.74
CA VAL A 661 3.65 16.47 5.48
C VAL A 661 3.07 17.86 5.78
N LEU A 662 2.15 17.96 6.75
CA LEU A 662 1.55 19.24 7.16
C LEU A 662 2.57 20.21 7.76
N GLN A 663 3.54 19.71 8.52
CA GLN A 663 4.64 20.51 9.06
C GLN A 663 5.54 21.08 7.95
N ILE A 664 5.90 20.27 6.95
CA ILE A 664 6.68 20.71 5.77
C ILE A 664 5.88 21.74 4.96
N ALA A 665 4.59 21.50 4.72
CA ALA A 665 3.71 22.42 4.00
C ALA A 665 3.64 23.79 4.69
N THR A 666 3.33 23.79 5.99
CA THR A 666 3.25 25.01 6.82
C THR A 666 4.58 25.76 6.87
N ALA A 667 5.70 25.05 7.10
CA ALA A 667 7.03 25.65 7.19
C ALA A 667 7.51 26.27 5.86
N ASN A 668 6.95 25.84 4.73
CA ASN A 668 7.26 26.39 3.40
C ASN A 668 6.18 27.36 2.88
N GLY A 669 5.23 27.76 3.71
CA GLY A 669 4.31 28.87 3.44
C GLY A 669 3.01 28.49 2.73
N VAL A 670 2.63 27.21 2.70
CA VAL A 670 1.31 26.80 2.19
C VAL A 670 0.22 27.25 3.15
N ASN A 671 -0.78 27.95 2.63
CA ASN A 671 -2.01 28.27 3.36
C ASN A 671 -3.00 27.10 3.22
N ILE A 672 -2.91 26.13 4.12
CA ILE A 672 -3.77 24.93 4.12
C ILE A 672 -5.19 25.33 4.53
N SER A 673 -6.16 25.03 3.68
CA SER A 673 -7.59 25.33 3.87
C SER A 673 -8.35 24.16 4.51
N ARG A 674 -7.92 22.92 4.22
CA ARG A 674 -8.47 21.70 4.79
C ARG A 674 -7.38 20.65 5.03
N VAL A 675 -7.52 19.87 6.08
CA VAL A 675 -6.78 18.61 6.30
C VAL A 675 -7.80 17.50 6.28
N ASN A 676 -7.76 16.68 5.24
CA ASN A 676 -8.66 15.57 5.03
C ASN A 676 -7.93 14.27 5.41
N ILE A 677 -8.59 13.39 6.15
CA ILE A 677 -7.99 12.13 6.62
C ILE A 677 -8.64 10.93 5.96
N MET A 678 -7.81 10.01 5.45
CA MET A 678 -8.26 8.75 4.88
C MET A 678 -8.49 7.74 6.00
N ALA A 679 -9.73 7.71 6.48
CA ALA A 679 -10.22 6.85 7.55
C ALA A 679 -10.55 5.44 7.01
N MET A 680 -9.51 4.78 6.53
CA MET A 680 -9.54 3.49 5.82
C MET A 680 -8.20 2.76 5.99
N ASP A 681 -8.19 1.47 5.69
CA ASP A 681 -7.02 0.61 5.55
C ASP A 681 -6.02 0.74 6.72
N TYR A 682 -6.56 0.65 7.94
CA TYR A 682 -5.79 0.72 9.18
C TYR A 682 -4.88 -0.50 9.38
N GLY A 683 -5.31 -1.64 8.82
CA GLY A 683 -4.57 -2.88 8.70
C GLY A 683 -4.46 -3.69 10.00
N PRO A 684 -3.69 -4.80 9.99
CA PRO A 684 -3.83 -5.93 10.94
C PRO A 684 -3.58 -5.61 12.42
N GLY A 685 -3.10 -4.41 12.75
CA GLY A 685 -3.09 -3.92 14.14
C GLY A 685 -4.48 -3.61 14.70
N PHE A 686 -5.45 -3.32 13.84
CA PHE A 686 -6.81 -2.87 14.18
C PHE A 686 -7.90 -3.92 13.84
N ASP A 687 -7.56 -4.96 13.09
CA ASP A 687 -8.47 -6.07 12.70
C ASP A 687 -8.62 -7.16 13.79
N GLN A 688 -8.27 -6.82 15.03
CA GLN A 688 -8.25 -7.77 16.13
C GLN A 688 -9.67 -8.08 16.64
N PRO A 689 -9.98 -9.34 17.02
CA PRO A 689 -11.31 -9.71 17.52
C PRO A 689 -11.77 -8.84 18.70
N GLY A 690 -12.92 -8.18 18.54
CA GLY A 690 -13.44 -7.21 19.51
C GLY A 690 -13.06 -5.75 19.23
N ASN A 691 -12.60 -5.44 18.01
CA ASN A 691 -12.48 -4.06 17.53
C ASN A 691 -13.83 -3.31 17.59
N PRO A 692 -13.82 -1.97 17.74
CA PRO A 692 -15.02 -1.15 17.90
C PRO A 692 -15.74 -0.80 16.58
N GLY A 693 -15.30 -1.37 15.45
CA GLY A 693 -15.85 -1.11 14.11
C GLY A 693 -15.30 0.14 13.44
N MET A 694 -15.44 0.18 12.11
CA MET A 694 -14.83 1.20 11.25
C MET A 694 -15.36 2.61 11.50
N GLY A 695 -16.64 2.77 11.82
CA GLY A 695 -17.26 4.06 12.16
C GLY A 695 -16.70 4.66 13.45
N THR A 696 -16.38 3.81 14.43
CA THR A 696 -15.70 4.26 15.65
C THR A 696 -14.26 4.65 15.37
N TYR A 697 -13.52 3.85 14.59
CA TYR A 697 -12.15 4.18 14.20
C TYR A 697 -12.02 5.48 13.39
N ALA A 698 -12.98 5.76 12.50
CA ALA A 698 -13.03 7.03 11.77
C ALA A 698 -13.26 8.23 12.72
N ILE A 699 -14.09 8.06 13.76
CA ILE A 699 -14.34 9.07 14.79
C ILE A 699 -13.12 9.27 15.70
N ASP A 700 -12.45 8.19 16.10
CA ASP A 700 -11.22 8.25 16.89
C ASP A 700 -10.10 8.96 16.11
N ALA A 701 -9.89 8.59 14.84
CA ALA A 701 -8.94 9.25 13.94
C ALA A 701 -9.22 10.75 13.77
N ALA A 702 -10.49 11.12 13.58
CA ALA A 702 -10.94 12.51 13.48
C ALA A 702 -10.68 13.29 14.78
N THR A 703 -10.95 12.68 15.93
CA THR A 703 -10.75 13.28 17.27
C THR A 703 -9.26 13.45 17.60
N ALA A 704 -8.44 12.47 17.27
CA ALA A 704 -6.99 12.56 17.45
C ALA A 704 -6.38 13.63 16.52
N THR A 705 -6.78 13.65 15.24
CA THR A 705 -6.31 14.65 14.27
C THR A 705 -6.77 16.07 14.65
N HIS A 706 -7.97 16.24 15.19
CA HIS A 706 -8.43 17.53 15.76
C HIS A 706 -7.46 18.07 16.84
N GLY A 707 -7.05 17.20 17.77
CA GLY A 707 -6.04 17.54 18.79
C GLY A 707 -4.67 17.90 18.19
N GLN A 708 -4.25 17.21 17.12
CA GLN A 708 -3.02 17.53 16.38
C GLN A 708 -3.13 18.86 15.63
N LEU A 709 -4.28 19.18 15.01
CA LEU A 709 -4.51 20.46 14.33
C LEU A 709 -4.45 21.64 15.30
N MET A 710 -5.05 21.53 16.49
CA MET A 710 -4.92 22.57 17.53
C MET A 710 -3.47 22.72 18.04
N THR A 711 -2.66 21.66 17.95
CA THR A 711 -1.24 21.70 18.33
C THR A 711 -0.38 22.35 17.23
N LEU A 712 -0.65 22.02 15.96
CA LEU A 712 0.05 22.56 14.79
C LEU A 712 -0.31 24.03 14.53
N TYR A 713 -1.58 24.39 14.75
CA TYR A 713 -2.12 25.73 14.55
C TYR A 713 -2.71 26.29 15.86
N PRO A 714 -1.87 26.71 16.83
CA PRO A 714 -2.31 27.17 18.16
C PRO A 714 -3.14 28.46 18.15
N SER A 715 -3.36 29.07 16.97
CA SER A 715 -4.27 30.20 16.76
C SER A 715 -5.71 29.80 16.43
N LEU A 716 -5.98 28.53 16.13
CA LEU A 716 -7.33 28.03 15.86
C LEU A 716 -8.10 27.77 17.15
N THR A 717 -9.39 28.11 17.17
CA THR A 717 -10.32 27.55 18.16
C THR A 717 -10.65 26.09 17.83
N SER A 718 -11.22 25.38 18.79
CA SER A 718 -11.67 23.99 18.61
C SER A 718 -12.64 23.86 17.41
N GLU A 719 -13.56 24.80 17.27
CA GLU A 719 -14.56 24.84 16.19
C GLU A 719 -13.89 25.11 14.83
N GLN A 720 -12.86 25.96 14.79
CA GLN A 720 -12.09 26.20 13.56
C GLN A 720 -11.24 24.98 13.17
N ALA A 721 -10.67 24.26 14.14
CA ALA A 721 -9.94 23.02 13.89
C ALA A 721 -10.87 21.91 13.36
N TRP A 722 -12.10 21.79 13.85
CA TRP A 722 -13.11 20.91 13.27
C TRP A 722 -13.53 21.34 11.86
N SER A 723 -13.77 22.63 11.63
CA SER A 723 -14.08 23.17 10.31
C SER A 723 -12.93 23.02 9.29
N MET A 724 -11.69 22.88 9.75
CA MET A 724 -10.52 22.59 8.93
C MET A 724 -10.39 21.09 8.61
N LEU A 725 -10.99 20.21 9.42
CA LEU A 725 -10.93 18.77 9.19
C LEU A 725 -11.89 18.33 8.06
N GLY A 726 -11.46 17.35 7.27
CA GLY A 726 -12.30 16.49 6.44
C GLY A 726 -12.07 15.03 6.82
N VAL A 727 -13.05 14.15 6.55
CA VAL A 727 -12.90 12.69 6.75
C VAL A 727 -13.38 11.95 5.51
N THR A 728 -12.52 11.09 4.95
CA THR A 728 -12.78 10.22 3.80
C THR A 728 -12.65 8.76 4.22
N PRO A 729 -13.75 8.02 4.40
CA PRO A 729 -13.69 6.56 4.49
C PRO A 729 -13.68 5.88 3.11
N LEU A 730 -13.17 4.67 3.06
CA LEU A 730 -13.37 3.73 1.96
C LEU A 730 -14.72 3.06 2.22
N ILE A 731 -15.70 3.19 1.32
CA ILE A 731 -17.07 2.71 1.60
C ILE A 731 -17.24 1.22 1.32
N GLY A 732 -18.06 0.54 2.13
CA GLY A 732 -18.27 -0.90 2.01
C GLY A 732 -17.04 -1.68 2.43
N ILE A 733 -16.58 -2.62 1.61
CA ILE A 733 -15.39 -3.43 1.89
C ILE A 733 -14.15 -2.64 1.50
N ASN A 734 -13.14 -2.65 2.37
CA ASN A 734 -11.84 -2.01 2.18
C ASN A 734 -10.87 -2.89 1.38
N ASP A 735 -9.60 -2.47 1.22
CA ASP A 735 -8.57 -3.31 0.58
C ASP A 735 -8.25 -4.56 1.43
N ASP A 736 -8.38 -4.46 2.76
CA ASP A 736 -8.49 -5.64 3.64
C ASP A 736 -9.96 -6.06 3.80
N PRO A 737 -10.37 -7.29 3.39
CA PRO A 737 -11.75 -7.76 3.52
C PRO A 737 -12.28 -7.89 4.95
N SER A 738 -11.42 -7.80 5.97
CA SER A 738 -11.84 -7.77 7.39
C SER A 738 -12.26 -6.37 7.86
N GLU A 739 -11.84 -5.33 7.14
CA GLU A 739 -12.31 -3.96 7.31
C GLU A 739 -13.54 -3.70 6.41
N VAL A 740 -14.68 -3.39 7.03
CA VAL A 740 -15.91 -3.07 6.30
C VAL A 740 -16.56 -1.83 6.91
N PHE A 741 -16.55 -0.72 6.17
CA PHE A 741 -17.25 0.52 6.52
C PHE A 741 -18.70 0.45 6.03
N THR A 742 -19.63 0.13 6.93
CA THR A 742 -21.04 -0.11 6.59
C THR A 742 -21.86 1.18 6.52
N LEU A 743 -23.10 1.09 6.03
CA LEU A 743 -24.07 2.20 6.10
C LEU A 743 -24.34 2.67 7.54
N ALA A 744 -24.19 1.79 8.54
CA ALA A 744 -24.34 2.18 9.94
C ALA A 744 -23.13 3.02 10.43
N ASP A 745 -21.92 2.65 10.01
CA ASP A 745 -20.69 3.42 10.25
C ASP A 745 -20.76 4.79 9.57
N ALA A 746 -21.29 4.86 8.34
CA ALA A 746 -21.54 6.12 7.62
C ALA A 746 -22.48 7.04 8.40
N GLN A 747 -23.60 6.51 8.92
CA GLN A 747 -24.56 7.30 9.69
C GLN A 747 -23.98 7.72 11.05
N GLN A 748 -23.17 6.87 11.68
CA GLN A 748 -22.45 7.19 12.93
C GLN A 748 -21.46 8.35 12.71
N LEU A 749 -20.59 8.26 11.71
CA LEU A 749 -19.63 9.30 11.34
C LEU A 749 -20.32 10.60 10.94
N THR A 750 -21.37 10.53 10.13
CA THR A 750 -22.18 11.70 9.72
C THR A 750 -22.78 12.41 10.93
N THR A 751 -23.36 11.65 11.86
CA THR A 751 -23.95 12.21 13.08
C THR A 751 -22.89 12.93 13.92
N PHE A 752 -21.70 12.33 14.08
CA PHE A 752 -20.56 12.94 14.76
C PHE A 752 -20.08 14.21 14.05
N ALA A 753 -20.00 14.19 12.73
CA ALA A 753 -19.53 15.30 11.91
C ALA A 753 -20.47 16.52 11.96
N VAL A 754 -21.80 16.30 11.89
CA VAL A 754 -22.82 17.34 12.08
C VAL A 754 -22.74 17.94 13.48
N GLN A 755 -22.55 17.11 14.52
CA GLN A 755 -22.47 17.57 15.92
C GLN A 755 -21.21 18.39 16.22
N ASN A 756 -20.08 18.09 15.59
CA ASN A 756 -18.80 18.78 15.83
C ASN A 756 -18.50 19.90 14.82
N HIS A 757 -19.37 20.12 13.83
CA HIS A 757 -19.12 21.05 12.71
C HIS A 757 -17.84 20.72 11.94
N ILE A 758 -17.65 19.43 11.62
CA ILE A 758 -16.57 19.00 10.71
C ILE A 758 -16.77 19.69 9.36
N GLY A 759 -15.67 20.16 8.77
CA GLY A 759 -15.71 20.96 7.56
C GLY A 759 -16.08 20.18 6.29
N GLU A 760 -15.81 18.87 6.24
CA GLU A 760 -16.11 18.01 5.10
C GLU A 760 -16.27 16.54 5.45
N LEU A 761 -17.17 15.87 4.72
CA LEU A 761 -17.13 14.43 4.53
C LEU A 761 -16.88 14.13 3.05
N SER A 762 -16.19 13.04 2.80
CA SER A 762 -15.94 12.50 1.48
C SER A 762 -15.92 10.98 1.57
N MET A 763 -15.64 10.29 0.47
CA MET A 763 -15.45 8.85 0.45
C MET A 763 -14.65 8.42 -0.77
N TRP A 764 -13.97 7.27 -0.66
CA TRP A 764 -13.50 6.51 -1.82
C TRP A 764 -14.50 5.39 -2.14
N GLU A 765 -15.27 5.45 -3.24
CA GLU A 765 -15.45 6.58 -4.16
C GLU A 765 -16.88 6.56 -4.72
N LEU A 766 -17.29 7.58 -5.46
CA LEU A 766 -18.66 7.73 -5.93
C LEU A 766 -19.14 6.64 -6.92
N PRO A 767 -18.32 6.13 -7.86
CA PRO A 767 -18.64 4.91 -8.63
C PRO A 767 -18.98 3.69 -7.75
N ARG A 768 -18.33 3.56 -6.59
CA ARG A 768 -18.54 2.46 -5.64
C ARG A 768 -19.82 2.59 -4.82
N ASP A 769 -20.59 3.68 -4.92
CA ASP A 769 -21.85 3.85 -4.17
C ASP A 769 -23.04 3.09 -4.80
N THR A 770 -22.81 1.80 -5.08
CA THR A 770 -23.81 0.80 -5.45
C THR A 770 -23.40 -0.55 -4.81
N THR A 771 -24.30 -1.54 -4.73
CA THR A 771 -23.98 -2.83 -4.08
C THR A 771 -22.83 -3.59 -4.75
N GLY A 772 -22.75 -3.58 -6.09
CA GLY A 772 -21.88 -4.48 -6.85
C GLY A 772 -22.10 -5.96 -6.52
N THR A 773 -21.03 -6.74 -6.57
CA THR A 773 -20.96 -8.11 -6.07
C THR A 773 -20.75 -8.11 -4.56
N LEU A 774 -21.74 -8.59 -3.81
CA LEU A 774 -21.66 -8.74 -2.36
C LEU A 774 -20.44 -9.57 -1.94
N GLY A 775 -19.64 -9.04 -1.01
CA GLY A 775 -18.44 -9.71 -0.51
C GLY A 775 -17.18 -9.56 -1.38
N ALA A 776 -17.23 -8.81 -2.49
CA ALA A 776 -16.07 -8.56 -3.34
C ALA A 776 -15.36 -7.24 -2.97
N VAL A 777 -14.03 -7.29 -2.90
CA VAL A 777 -13.17 -6.11 -3.01
C VAL A 777 -12.98 -5.83 -4.50
N ASP A 778 -13.79 -4.93 -5.05
CA ASP A 778 -13.68 -4.49 -6.44
C ASP A 778 -14.01 -3.00 -6.54
N ALA A 779 -13.03 -2.18 -6.90
CA ALA A 779 -13.21 -0.74 -7.06
C ALA A 779 -14.16 -0.36 -8.20
N VAL A 780 -14.42 -1.28 -9.14
CA VAL A 780 -15.19 -1.03 -10.38
C VAL A 780 -16.63 -1.54 -10.29
N ASP A 781 -16.87 -2.58 -9.50
CA ASP A 781 -18.18 -3.25 -9.43
C ASP A 781 -19.11 -2.65 -8.34
N GLY A 782 -18.56 -2.15 -7.23
CA GLY A 782 -19.34 -1.47 -6.19
C GLY A 782 -18.66 -1.42 -4.81
N SER A 783 -19.45 -1.25 -3.77
CA SER A 783 -19.00 -1.24 -2.37
C SER A 783 -18.78 -2.65 -1.80
N GLY A 784 -19.37 -3.68 -2.42
CA GLY A 784 -19.42 -5.04 -1.88
C GLY A 784 -20.41 -5.24 -0.72
N VAL A 785 -21.17 -4.21 -0.32
CA VAL A 785 -22.20 -4.28 0.75
C VAL A 785 -23.61 -3.96 0.23
N ALA A 786 -24.63 -4.52 0.88
CA ALA A 786 -26.01 -4.40 0.41
C ALA A 786 -26.55 -2.97 0.60
N GLN A 787 -26.82 -2.26 -0.50
CA GLN A 787 -27.31 -0.88 -0.52
C GLN A 787 -28.10 -0.54 -1.79
N THR A 788 -28.93 0.49 -1.72
CA THR A 788 -29.46 1.17 -2.91
C THR A 788 -28.39 2.07 -3.55
N PRO A 789 -28.46 2.38 -4.85
CA PRO A 789 -27.55 3.34 -5.47
C PRO A 789 -27.59 4.70 -4.77
N PHE A 790 -26.41 5.28 -4.54
CA PHE A 790 -26.20 6.55 -3.84
C PHE A 790 -26.63 6.53 -2.36
N GLU A 791 -26.56 5.39 -1.64
CA GLU A 791 -27.01 5.34 -0.24
C GLU A 791 -25.99 5.90 0.74
N PHE A 792 -24.68 5.70 0.51
CA PHE A 792 -23.65 6.41 1.28
C PHE A 792 -23.70 7.92 1.01
N SER A 793 -23.94 8.33 -0.24
CA SER A 793 -24.10 9.74 -0.63
C SER A 793 -25.23 10.43 0.12
N LYS A 794 -26.42 9.80 0.19
CA LYS A 794 -27.59 10.29 0.95
C LYS A 794 -27.38 10.34 2.46
N ILE A 795 -26.41 9.59 2.97
CA ILE A 795 -25.99 9.65 4.37
C ILE A 795 -25.04 10.84 4.54
N PHE A 796 -23.93 10.88 3.81
CA PHE A 796 -22.91 11.91 3.99
C PHE A 796 -23.37 13.33 3.61
N GLU A 797 -24.28 13.50 2.63
CA GLU A 797 -24.81 14.83 2.27
C GLU A 797 -25.56 15.53 3.43
N GLN A 798 -25.97 14.79 4.47
CA GLN A 798 -26.66 15.34 5.64
C GLN A 798 -25.79 16.38 6.38
N ILE A 799 -24.45 16.35 6.20
CA ILE A 799 -23.56 17.37 6.76
C ILE A 799 -23.84 18.78 6.21
N GLU A 800 -24.36 18.86 4.98
CA GLU A 800 -24.68 20.11 4.30
C GLU A 800 -26.00 20.74 4.78
N ALA A 801 -26.84 19.98 5.50
CA ALA A 801 -28.13 20.47 5.99
C ALA A 801 -28.02 21.38 7.24
N GLY A 802 -26.85 21.39 7.89
CA GLY A 802 -26.68 21.99 9.22
C GLY A 802 -27.43 21.20 10.31
N SER A 803 -27.46 21.73 11.54
CA SER A 803 -28.02 21.06 12.73
C SER A 803 -29.56 21.05 12.77
N GLN A 804 -30.18 20.41 11.76
CA GLN A 804 -31.62 20.15 11.65
C GLN A 804 -32.01 18.68 11.95
N LEU A 805 -31.04 17.82 12.33
CA LEU A 805 -31.24 16.42 12.76
C LEU A 805 -31.40 16.31 14.28
#